data_AF-A0A8H3ZNN3-F1
#
_entry.id   AF-A0A8H3ZNN3-F1
#
_cell.length_a   1.000
_cell.length_b   1.000
_cell.length_c   1.000
_cell.angle_alpha   90.00
_cell.angle_beta   90.00
_cell.angle_gamma   90.00
#
_symmetry.space_group_name_H-M   'P 1'
#
loop_
_entity.id
_entity.type
_entity.pdbx_description
1 polymer ?
#
loop_
_entity_poly.entity_id
_entity_poly.type
_entity_poly.pdbx_seq_one_letter_code
_entity_poly.pdbx_strand_id
1 'polypeptide(L)'
;MSSRVLATCKAHRSIELRGCHALSTSTSPTLQLPTSSPATKHPNGARLLALDGGGVRGIMSLVVLQNIMKRIQVRRGLKEEPRPVDYFELAAGTSTGGIIGLLLFRFRMTATEAIKTYDEIAKDIFKPKVYGYSINFLGEKISSWVNNSKSVVQNSRFDGEPLKRAVQRVVADHGLDKDDKALKGDALLQHPAAGRMIICTTAQDRAETALMKTYKDNNNYVSSVANGIMKEHRDKITICLAMRATSAAPTYFPEVKWPEGAKRQLTFWDGGLLNNNPIDQLWNSRYDLVKPGEPEPKISCVISLGTGWERADSPKDSLLKITGVLSTVMAFSTNTNAKAKDFSRHISMLNQRAEHADTKYIRFNPSLGRNKIGLADYNKMELLKKLARNSVTHPKAHEWIEKAVDAICPKDRIEKLPVSRMAGRNPQKTQTSSQEEWGRPLQSTNQPPLPFEIRLMIAELVIQEEEMTRENARQRARRMRRYQQELRAQQEQRTTRLLQLVAAGAEWQVVIEKESFASLKLQSVADILRLGRIVDRRRERYVKRIRLHIELADYDHDVCQLAEDEDTMRLNNNIFSQHLIPLLNILSQWNGSSGVTLDLSAASRSDALHTFNKLETDVDDFQWVNVSPIHDWGLGARKRTLGSLLDLVSHDNIQVVLPRVPAVARFIFTRRHFRSLSPETVRLVLGCFPNVEQVAYEPYAGVDAEAQSARDAANRALLKGLPKSARTLSLWECVRLYLNEEPIKNINHDLVLAAVNASHRLDSLCVTFVLEAHDFFNVKLPTNLAPWRNLHTLSLTSSWLTTEDSALMNRVLFAAGEKAQLMPQSRIMELWHHKWGRSAGTPGCFLFRYEAGDGLARVTVYCKKLPDFSLAKEVKEAWKAVAGGRLEFCVMGLERFYAGYFQYPKIGRLLGVLRQDLGGGPYGLRTWGVDM
;
A
#
# COMPACT_ATOMS: atom_id res chain seq x y z
N MET A 1 -26.62 53.46 -32.47
CA MET A 1 -26.67 52.45 -33.55
C MET A 1 -27.03 51.13 -32.87
N SER A 2 -28.16 50.48 -33.16
CA SER A 2 -28.55 49.80 -34.40
C SER A 2 -27.87 48.42 -34.56
N SER A 3 -28.55 47.28 -34.70
CA SER A 3 -29.99 46.97 -34.53
C SER A 3 -30.32 45.44 -34.64
N ARG A 4 -31.21 44.93 -33.77
CA ARG A 4 -32.11 43.74 -33.97
C ARG A 4 -31.39 42.38 -34.28
N VAL A 5 -31.99 41.17 -34.29
CA VAL A 5 -33.37 40.59 -34.30
C VAL A 5 -33.33 39.37 -33.32
N LEU A 6 -34.13 39.25 -32.24
CA LEU A 6 -35.49 38.64 -32.12
C LEU A 6 -35.60 37.15 -32.58
N ALA A 7 -36.49 36.24 -32.14
CA ALA A 7 -37.39 36.05 -30.97
C ALA A 7 -38.09 34.64 -31.13
N THR A 8 -38.87 33.97 -30.23
CA THR A 8 -39.37 34.20 -28.85
C THR A 8 -39.81 32.87 -28.15
N CYS A 9 -39.61 32.76 -26.83
CA CYS A 9 -40.44 32.20 -25.73
C CYS A 9 -41.62 31.17 -25.88
N LYS A 10 -41.88 30.47 -24.74
CA LYS A 10 -43.16 29.85 -24.24
C LYS A 10 -43.65 28.52 -24.91
N ALA A 11 -44.48 27.66 -24.29
CA ALA A 11 -44.77 27.34 -22.87
C ALA A 11 -45.67 26.07 -22.71
N HIS A 12 -45.65 25.44 -21.51
CA HIS A 12 -46.71 24.67 -20.82
C HIS A 12 -47.47 23.46 -21.45
N ARG A 13 -47.63 22.39 -20.62
CA ARG A 13 -48.86 21.61 -20.21
C ARG A 13 -49.83 21.06 -21.31
N SER A 14 -50.56 19.93 -21.15
CA SER A 14 -50.67 18.86 -20.12
C SER A 14 -51.70 17.76 -20.55
N ILE A 15 -51.98 16.76 -19.67
CA ILE A 15 -53.19 15.89 -19.58
C ILE A 15 -53.19 14.50 -20.29
N GLU A 16 -53.06 13.48 -19.44
CA GLU A 16 -53.85 12.24 -19.26
C GLU A 16 -54.45 11.39 -20.41
N LEU A 17 -54.03 10.12 -20.40
CA LEU A 17 -54.86 8.89 -20.31
C LEU A 17 -56.34 8.90 -20.77
N ARG A 18 -56.65 7.99 -21.71
CA ARG A 18 -57.78 7.05 -21.63
C ARG A 18 -57.46 5.78 -22.45
N GLY A 19 -57.91 4.62 -21.98
CA GLY A 19 -57.78 3.34 -22.69
C GLY A 19 -59.12 2.85 -23.23
N CYS A 20 -59.08 1.84 -24.10
CA CYS A 20 -60.26 1.06 -24.49
C CYS A 20 -59.86 -0.40 -24.81
N HIS A 21 -60.85 -1.30 -24.88
CA HIS A 21 -60.63 -2.74 -24.76
C HIS A 21 -60.18 -3.46 -26.05
N ALA A 22 -59.67 -4.67 -25.85
CA ALA A 22 -59.15 -5.56 -26.88
C ALA A 22 -60.25 -6.21 -27.75
N LEU A 23 -59.87 -6.56 -28.97
CA LEU A 23 -60.30 -7.78 -29.65
C LEU A 23 -59.07 -8.47 -30.25
N SER A 24 -59.11 -9.79 -30.41
CA SER A 24 -57.94 -10.61 -30.74
C SER A 24 -58.00 -11.18 -32.15
N THR A 25 -56.84 -11.29 -32.81
CA THR A 25 -56.56 -12.35 -33.81
C THR A 25 -55.06 -12.44 -34.13
N SER A 26 -54.60 -13.67 -34.38
CA SER A 26 -53.32 -14.08 -35.03
C SER A 26 -52.16 -13.07 -35.07
N THR A 27 -51.32 -13.08 -34.03
CA THR A 27 -49.99 -12.47 -34.09
C THR A 27 -48.99 -13.37 -34.85
N SER A 28 -48.44 -12.86 -35.94
CA SER A 28 -47.12 -13.29 -36.43
C SER A 28 -46.06 -12.99 -35.36
N PRO A 29 -44.90 -13.68 -35.34
CA PRO A 29 -43.89 -13.51 -34.29
C PRO A 29 -43.23 -12.12 -34.36
N THR A 30 -43.81 -11.15 -33.66
CA THR A 30 -43.22 -9.83 -33.43
C THR A 30 -41.83 -10.00 -32.83
N LEU A 31 -40.81 -9.42 -33.46
CA LEU A 31 -39.42 -9.54 -33.03
C LEU A 31 -39.24 -8.88 -31.65
N GLN A 32 -39.29 -9.68 -30.59
CA GLN A 32 -39.15 -9.17 -29.22
C GLN A 32 -37.76 -8.56 -29.04
N LEU A 33 -37.71 -7.30 -28.61
CA LEU A 33 -36.47 -6.66 -28.22
C LEU A 33 -35.82 -7.49 -27.10
N PRO A 34 -34.50 -7.78 -27.17
CA PRO A 34 -33.82 -8.55 -26.14
C PRO A 34 -34.03 -7.92 -24.76
N THR A 35 -34.26 -8.73 -23.72
CA THR A 35 -34.38 -8.17 -22.35
C THR A 35 -32.99 -7.92 -21.74
N SER A 36 -32.95 -7.10 -20.69
CA SER A 36 -31.75 -6.81 -19.89
C SER A 36 -31.30 -7.96 -18.98
N SER A 37 -32.09 -9.04 -18.90
CA SER A 37 -31.72 -10.30 -18.26
C SER A 37 -30.96 -11.21 -19.26
N PRO A 38 -30.03 -12.05 -18.79
CA PRO A 38 -29.38 -13.05 -19.64
C PRO A 38 -30.39 -14.10 -20.14
N ALA A 39 -30.16 -14.60 -21.36
CA ALA A 39 -31.02 -15.61 -21.97
C ALA A 39 -30.90 -17.00 -21.30
N THR A 40 -29.75 -17.30 -20.69
CA THR A 40 -29.59 -18.48 -19.82
C THR A 40 -29.74 -18.08 -18.35
N LYS A 41 -30.14 -19.03 -17.49
CA LYS A 41 -30.05 -18.93 -16.04
C LYS A 41 -29.21 -20.08 -15.50
N HIS A 42 -28.50 -19.87 -14.39
CA HIS A 42 -27.72 -20.92 -13.72
C HIS A 42 -28.44 -21.40 -12.45
N PRO A 43 -28.55 -22.73 -12.20
CA PRO A 43 -29.39 -23.26 -11.10
C PRO A 43 -28.94 -22.80 -9.71
N ASN A 44 -27.65 -22.57 -9.49
CA ASN A 44 -27.12 -22.12 -8.20
C ASN A 44 -27.13 -20.58 -8.02
N GLY A 45 -27.81 -19.83 -8.89
CA GLY A 45 -27.92 -18.37 -8.79
C GLY A 45 -27.08 -17.58 -9.81
N ALA A 46 -27.03 -16.26 -9.66
CA ALA A 46 -26.48 -15.31 -10.63
C ALA A 46 -24.96 -15.44 -10.84
N ARG A 47 -24.49 -15.09 -12.04
CA ARG A 47 -23.09 -15.14 -12.49
C ARG A 47 -22.61 -13.72 -12.75
N LEU A 48 -21.47 -13.35 -12.15
CA LEU A 48 -20.94 -11.99 -12.18
C LEU A 48 -19.61 -11.92 -12.98
N LEU A 49 -19.39 -10.88 -13.78
CA LEU A 49 -18.16 -10.69 -14.57
C LEU A 49 -17.43 -9.37 -14.27
N ALA A 50 -16.19 -9.42 -13.79
CA ALA A 50 -15.31 -8.27 -13.56
C ALA A 50 -14.22 -8.17 -14.64
N LEU A 51 -14.07 -6.99 -15.24
CA LEU A 51 -13.07 -6.67 -16.27
C LEU A 51 -12.11 -5.59 -15.77
N ASP A 52 -10.84 -5.95 -15.57
CA ASP A 52 -9.79 -5.00 -15.17
C ASP A 52 -9.57 -3.89 -16.22
N GLY A 53 -9.07 -2.74 -15.77
CA GLY A 53 -8.44 -1.75 -16.65
C GLY A 53 -6.96 -2.05 -16.94
N GLY A 54 -6.41 -1.43 -17.98
CA GLY A 54 -5.03 -1.68 -18.41
C GLY A 54 -4.66 -1.22 -19.82
N GLY A 55 -5.37 -0.24 -20.39
CA GLY A 55 -5.15 0.23 -21.76
C GLY A 55 -5.22 -0.91 -22.79
N VAL A 56 -4.40 -0.85 -23.85
CA VAL A 56 -4.38 -1.82 -24.97
C VAL A 56 -4.32 -3.29 -24.53
N ARG A 57 -3.78 -3.56 -23.34
CA ARG A 57 -3.65 -4.91 -22.77
C ARG A 57 -4.99 -5.55 -22.40
N GLY A 58 -6.10 -4.80 -22.41
CA GLY A 58 -7.45 -5.35 -22.31
C GLY A 58 -7.82 -6.34 -23.41
N ILE A 59 -7.10 -6.34 -24.55
CA ILE A 59 -7.25 -7.41 -25.55
C ILE A 59 -6.95 -8.81 -24.97
N MET A 60 -6.13 -8.90 -23.90
CA MET A 60 -5.82 -10.16 -23.24
C MET A 60 -7.02 -10.75 -22.47
N SER A 61 -7.79 -9.92 -21.74
CA SER A 61 -8.99 -10.40 -21.04
C SER A 61 -10.10 -10.78 -22.02
N LEU A 62 -10.21 -10.07 -23.15
CA LEU A 62 -11.07 -10.45 -24.26
C LEU A 62 -10.73 -11.81 -24.89
N VAL A 63 -9.44 -12.09 -25.13
CA VAL A 63 -9.00 -13.41 -25.66
C VAL A 63 -9.23 -14.55 -24.66
N VAL A 64 -9.09 -14.29 -23.35
CA VAL A 64 -9.44 -15.26 -22.31
C VAL A 64 -10.95 -15.53 -22.32
N LEU A 65 -11.78 -14.47 -22.38
CA LEU A 65 -13.23 -14.60 -22.44
C LEU A 65 -13.70 -15.32 -23.72
N GLN A 66 -13.11 -15.02 -24.87
CA GLN A 66 -13.37 -15.74 -26.13
C GLN A 66 -13.12 -17.25 -26.00
N ASN A 67 -12.07 -17.65 -25.29
CA ASN A 67 -11.80 -19.08 -25.08
C ASN A 67 -12.81 -19.73 -24.13
N ILE A 68 -13.28 -19.01 -23.10
CA ILE A 68 -14.38 -19.45 -22.23
C ILE A 68 -15.68 -19.60 -23.04
N MET A 69 -16.10 -18.58 -23.80
CA MET A 69 -17.33 -18.62 -24.58
C MET A 69 -17.30 -19.71 -25.67
N LYS A 70 -16.15 -19.97 -26.31
CA LYS A 70 -16.01 -21.06 -27.29
C LYS A 70 -16.01 -22.45 -26.66
N ARG A 71 -15.51 -22.62 -25.42
CA ARG A 71 -15.70 -23.87 -24.66
C ARG A 71 -17.17 -24.08 -24.28
N ILE A 72 -17.89 -23.01 -23.90
CA ILE A 72 -19.34 -23.05 -23.68
C ILE A 72 -20.08 -23.41 -24.98
N GLN A 73 -19.69 -22.83 -26.12
CA GLN A 73 -20.25 -23.14 -27.45
C GLN A 73 -20.19 -24.65 -27.73
N VAL A 74 -19.00 -25.25 -27.64
CA VAL A 74 -18.79 -26.69 -27.86
C VAL A 74 -19.57 -27.51 -26.84
N ARG A 75 -19.50 -27.16 -25.55
CA ARG A 75 -20.18 -27.87 -24.45
C ARG A 75 -21.71 -27.86 -24.56
N ARG A 76 -22.30 -26.84 -25.21
CA ARG A 76 -23.75 -26.71 -25.42
C ARG A 76 -24.19 -26.98 -26.88
N GLY A 77 -23.28 -27.45 -27.75
CA GLY A 77 -23.59 -27.77 -29.15
C GLY A 77 -24.07 -26.56 -29.99
N LEU A 78 -23.69 -25.35 -29.60
CA LEU A 78 -24.21 -24.12 -30.21
C LEU A 78 -23.57 -23.84 -31.58
N LYS A 79 -24.39 -23.52 -32.58
CA LYS A 79 -23.94 -23.19 -33.94
C LYS A 79 -23.03 -21.96 -33.97
N GLU A 80 -23.28 -20.98 -33.09
CA GLU A 80 -22.58 -19.69 -33.04
C GLU A 80 -21.98 -19.44 -31.64
N GLU A 81 -21.03 -18.52 -31.55
CA GLU A 81 -20.40 -18.17 -30.26
C GLU A 81 -21.43 -17.50 -29.32
N PRO A 82 -21.67 -18.03 -28.11
CA PRO A 82 -22.58 -17.43 -27.16
C PRO A 82 -22.05 -16.07 -26.67
N ARG A 83 -22.92 -15.06 -26.64
CA ARG A 83 -22.58 -13.71 -26.16
C ARG A 83 -22.47 -13.71 -24.62
N PRO A 84 -21.48 -13.03 -24.00
CA PRO A 84 -21.37 -12.96 -22.54
C PRO A 84 -22.62 -12.41 -21.85
N VAL A 85 -23.33 -11.45 -22.47
CA VAL A 85 -24.61 -10.92 -21.96
C VAL A 85 -25.72 -11.97 -21.82
N ASP A 86 -25.62 -13.11 -22.50
CA ASP A 86 -26.59 -14.20 -22.37
C ASP A 86 -26.24 -15.19 -21.23
N TYR A 87 -25.10 -14.99 -20.56
CA TYR A 87 -24.53 -15.87 -19.52
C TYR A 87 -24.12 -15.16 -18.22
N PHE A 88 -24.12 -13.82 -18.16
CA PHE A 88 -23.78 -13.07 -16.96
C PHE A 88 -24.91 -12.09 -16.61
N GLU A 89 -25.50 -12.29 -15.42
CA GLU A 89 -26.58 -11.46 -14.88
C GLU A 89 -26.13 -10.02 -14.57
N LEU A 90 -24.85 -9.80 -14.26
CA LEU A 90 -24.26 -8.48 -14.00
C LEU A 90 -22.76 -8.47 -14.33
N ALA A 91 -22.28 -7.37 -14.92
CA ALA A 91 -20.86 -7.14 -15.16
C ALA A 91 -20.38 -5.78 -14.61
N ALA A 92 -19.07 -5.66 -14.38
CA ALA A 92 -18.42 -4.40 -14.08
C ALA A 92 -17.06 -4.28 -14.78
N GLY A 93 -16.70 -3.05 -15.17
CA GLY A 93 -15.46 -2.77 -15.89
C GLY A 93 -14.88 -1.40 -15.56
N THR A 94 -13.55 -1.32 -15.61
CA THR A 94 -12.79 -0.08 -15.35
C THR A 94 -11.89 0.26 -16.51
N SER A 95 -11.79 1.54 -16.90
CA SER A 95 -10.94 1.98 -18.01
C SER A 95 -11.30 1.21 -19.30
N THR A 96 -10.31 0.63 -19.98
CA THR A 96 -10.51 -0.32 -21.08
C THR A 96 -11.48 -1.47 -20.73
N GLY A 97 -11.48 -2.00 -19.50
CA GLY A 97 -12.47 -3.00 -19.08
C GLY A 97 -13.91 -2.48 -19.10
N GLY A 98 -14.10 -1.18 -18.85
CA GLY A 98 -15.38 -0.49 -19.02
C GLY A 98 -15.79 -0.38 -20.49
N ILE A 99 -14.86 0.01 -21.37
CA ILE A 99 -15.07 0.05 -22.83
C ILE A 99 -15.43 -1.34 -23.37
N ILE A 100 -14.66 -2.37 -23.00
CA ILE A 100 -14.89 -3.76 -23.40
C ILE A 100 -16.24 -4.27 -22.87
N GLY A 101 -16.60 -4.00 -21.61
CA GLY A 101 -17.91 -4.39 -21.09
C GLY A 101 -19.07 -3.68 -21.78
N LEU A 102 -18.88 -2.46 -22.31
CA LEU A 102 -19.88 -1.83 -23.17
C LEU A 102 -20.03 -2.54 -24.52
N LEU A 103 -18.94 -3.00 -25.16
CA LEU A 103 -19.03 -3.88 -26.34
C LEU A 103 -19.86 -5.13 -26.05
N LEU A 104 -19.57 -5.81 -24.94
CA LEU A 104 -20.17 -7.11 -24.61
C LEU A 104 -21.62 -7.01 -24.07
N PHE A 105 -22.00 -5.93 -23.37
CA PHE A 105 -23.29 -5.81 -22.70
C PHE A 105 -24.18 -4.68 -23.25
N ARG A 106 -23.63 -3.52 -23.62
CA ARG A 106 -24.41 -2.39 -24.18
C ARG A 106 -24.60 -2.47 -25.70
N PHE A 107 -23.72 -3.18 -26.40
CA PHE A 107 -23.85 -3.52 -27.83
C PHE A 107 -24.06 -5.03 -28.08
N ARG A 108 -24.16 -5.83 -27.00
CA ARG A 108 -24.39 -7.29 -27.01
C ARG A 108 -23.46 -8.07 -27.97
N MET A 109 -22.18 -7.69 -28.08
CA MET A 109 -21.23 -8.40 -28.93
C MET A 109 -20.81 -9.77 -28.35
N THR A 110 -20.48 -10.72 -29.22
CA THR A 110 -19.63 -11.87 -28.87
C THR A 110 -18.22 -11.40 -28.48
N ALA A 111 -17.43 -12.26 -27.85
CA ALA A 111 -16.05 -11.93 -27.56
C ALA A 111 -15.18 -11.90 -28.83
N THR A 112 -15.52 -12.68 -29.86
CA THR A 112 -14.90 -12.56 -31.20
C THR A 112 -15.14 -11.20 -31.85
N GLU A 113 -16.37 -10.68 -31.83
CA GLU A 113 -16.66 -9.34 -32.38
C GLU A 113 -16.00 -8.23 -31.55
N ALA A 114 -16.13 -8.28 -30.22
CA ALA A 114 -15.51 -7.30 -29.35
C ALA A 114 -13.97 -7.27 -29.47
N ILE A 115 -13.32 -8.40 -29.80
CA ILE A 115 -11.89 -8.45 -30.17
C ILE A 115 -11.61 -7.62 -31.42
N LYS A 116 -12.42 -7.73 -32.47
CA LYS A 116 -12.26 -6.96 -33.72
C LYS A 116 -12.49 -5.47 -33.46
N THR A 117 -13.62 -5.13 -32.85
CA THR A 117 -14.02 -3.74 -32.60
C THR A 117 -13.05 -3.04 -31.65
N TYR A 118 -12.57 -3.71 -30.59
CA TYR A 118 -11.54 -3.13 -29.71
C TYR A 118 -10.19 -2.93 -30.43
N ASP A 119 -9.84 -3.78 -31.40
CA ASP A 119 -8.65 -3.61 -32.24
C ASP A 119 -8.70 -2.33 -33.08
N GLU A 120 -9.89 -2.00 -33.60
CA GLU A 120 -10.15 -0.80 -34.41
C GLU A 120 -10.18 0.45 -33.52
N ILE A 121 -10.91 0.41 -32.40
CA ILE A 121 -10.89 1.46 -31.35
C ILE A 121 -9.44 1.77 -30.92
N ALA A 122 -8.64 0.75 -30.61
CA ALA A 122 -7.26 0.93 -30.14
C ALA A 122 -6.35 1.57 -31.20
N LYS A 123 -6.50 1.19 -32.48
CA LYS A 123 -5.75 1.81 -33.58
C LYS A 123 -6.11 3.30 -33.73
N ASP A 124 -7.39 3.65 -33.65
CA ASP A 124 -7.83 5.04 -33.83
C ASP A 124 -7.54 5.95 -32.64
N ILE A 125 -7.49 5.40 -31.42
CA ILE A 125 -7.14 6.15 -30.20
C ILE A 125 -5.64 6.43 -30.10
N PHE A 126 -4.78 5.43 -30.37
CA PHE A 126 -3.35 5.50 -30.02
C PHE A 126 -2.40 5.84 -31.19
N LYS A 127 -2.91 6.02 -32.42
CA LYS A 127 -2.12 6.37 -33.61
C LYS A 127 -1.43 7.75 -33.48
N PRO A 128 -0.13 7.88 -33.83
CA PRO A 128 0.59 9.15 -33.77
C PRO A 128 -0.04 10.27 -34.61
N LYS A 129 -0.04 11.49 -34.07
CA LYS A 129 -0.31 12.74 -34.80
C LYS A 129 0.62 13.86 -34.31
N VAL A 130 1.09 14.69 -35.24
CA VAL A 130 1.86 15.91 -34.94
C VAL A 130 1.24 17.04 -35.78
N TYR A 131 0.84 18.14 -35.12
CA TYR A 131 0.07 19.24 -35.73
C TYR A 131 -1.11 18.79 -36.64
N GLY A 132 -1.80 17.71 -36.25
CA GLY A 132 -2.95 17.13 -36.97
C GLY A 132 -2.62 16.11 -38.07
N TYR A 133 -1.41 16.16 -38.63
CA TYR A 133 -0.94 15.32 -39.74
C TYR A 133 -0.36 13.97 -39.28
N SER A 134 -0.31 12.99 -40.20
CA SER A 134 0.13 11.61 -39.92
C SER A 134 1.60 11.40 -40.33
N ILE A 135 2.48 11.17 -39.35
CA ILE A 135 3.94 11.04 -39.54
C ILE A 135 4.40 9.66 -40.06
N ASN A 136 3.55 8.94 -40.81
CA ASN A 136 3.83 7.57 -41.25
C ASN A 136 4.98 7.46 -42.27
N PHE A 137 5.31 8.54 -42.99
CA PHE A 137 6.35 8.52 -44.04
C PHE A 137 7.79 8.42 -43.51
N LEU A 138 8.01 8.64 -42.21
CA LEU A 138 9.33 8.65 -41.58
C LEU A 138 9.81 7.26 -41.09
N GLY A 139 9.01 6.22 -41.27
CA GLY A 139 9.35 4.84 -40.86
C GLY A 139 9.19 4.56 -39.36
N GLU A 140 9.06 3.27 -39.02
CA GLU A 140 8.57 2.80 -37.71
C GLU A 140 9.44 3.22 -36.52
N LYS A 141 10.77 3.24 -36.68
CA LYS A 141 11.70 3.62 -35.61
C LYS A 141 11.58 5.11 -35.25
N ILE A 142 11.40 5.97 -36.25
CA ILE A 142 11.34 7.43 -36.07
C ILE A 142 9.95 7.84 -35.58
N SER A 143 8.87 7.26 -36.11
CA SER A 143 7.51 7.54 -35.62
C SER A 143 7.34 7.12 -34.15
N SER A 144 7.92 5.98 -33.75
CA SER A 144 7.96 5.55 -32.35
C SER A 144 8.76 6.51 -31.44
N TRP A 145 9.87 7.07 -31.94
CA TRP A 145 10.66 8.06 -31.20
C TRP A 145 9.92 9.39 -31.01
N VAL A 146 9.36 9.95 -32.09
CA VAL A 146 8.58 11.21 -32.04
C VAL A 146 7.38 11.08 -31.10
N ASN A 147 6.63 9.97 -31.18
CA ASN A 147 5.44 9.74 -30.34
C ASN A 147 5.76 9.50 -28.85
N ASN A 148 7.04 9.46 -28.48
CA ASN A 148 7.55 9.37 -27.10
C ASN A 148 8.35 10.63 -26.66
N SER A 149 8.55 11.62 -27.54
CA SER A 149 9.25 12.86 -27.21
C SER A 149 8.29 13.93 -26.68
N LYS A 150 8.56 14.48 -25.50
CA LYS A 150 7.64 15.41 -24.80
C LYS A 150 7.77 16.88 -25.19
N SER A 151 8.72 17.27 -26.03
CA SER A 151 8.97 18.68 -26.38
C SER A 151 8.02 19.26 -27.43
N VAL A 152 7.09 18.47 -28.00
CA VAL A 152 6.32 18.83 -29.21
C VAL A 152 4.79 18.66 -29.04
N VAL A 153 4.29 18.18 -27.90
CA VAL A 153 2.87 17.84 -27.71
C VAL A 153 2.31 18.47 -26.42
N GLN A 154 1.05 18.93 -26.47
CA GLN A 154 0.35 19.65 -25.40
C GLN A 154 0.05 18.80 -24.14
N ASN A 155 -0.62 19.41 -23.15
CA ASN A 155 -0.83 18.91 -21.78
C ASN A 155 -1.53 17.54 -21.62
N SER A 156 -2.03 16.90 -22.69
CA SER A 156 -2.48 15.50 -22.69
C SER A 156 -1.86 14.76 -23.88
N ARG A 157 -1.38 13.52 -23.67
CA ARG A 157 -0.71 12.73 -24.72
C ARG A 157 -1.62 12.42 -25.91
N PHE A 158 -2.91 12.29 -25.65
CA PHE A 158 -3.94 12.07 -26.66
C PHE A 158 -5.08 13.09 -26.48
N ASP A 159 -5.74 13.38 -27.60
CA ASP A 159 -6.98 14.13 -27.70
C ASP A 159 -8.17 13.22 -27.32
N GLY A 160 -9.29 13.81 -26.87
CA GLY A 160 -10.54 13.09 -26.62
C GLY A 160 -11.37 12.83 -27.89
N GLU A 161 -11.19 13.62 -28.95
CA GLU A 161 -11.95 13.49 -30.20
C GLU A 161 -11.66 12.21 -31.02
N PRO A 162 -10.44 11.62 -31.05
CA PRO A 162 -10.22 10.28 -31.60
C PRO A 162 -11.07 9.20 -30.94
N LEU A 163 -11.14 9.19 -29.60
CA LEU A 163 -12.02 8.30 -28.85
C LEU A 163 -13.49 8.56 -29.20
N LYS A 164 -13.96 9.82 -29.18
CA LYS A 164 -15.33 10.18 -29.58
C LYS A 164 -15.70 9.68 -30.98
N ARG A 165 -14.82 9.84 -31.98
CA ARG A 165 -15.03 9.33 -33.35
C ARG A 165 -14.96 7.80 -33.46
N ALA A 166 -14.29 7.11 -32.54
CA ALA A 166 -14.36 5.66 -32.43
C ALA A 166 -15.73 5.22 -31.87
N VAL A 167 -16.18 5.82 -30.75
CA VAL A 167 -17.51 5.56 -30.17
C VAL A 167 -18.63 5.87 -31.17
N GLN A 168 -18.56 7.00 -31.88
CA GLN A 168 -19.58 7.40 -32.85
C GLN A 168 -19.75 6.42 -34.02
N ARG A 169 -18.68 5.73 -34.46
CA ARG A 169 -18.79 4.65 -35.46
C ARG A 169 -19.40 3.39 -34.83
N VAL A 170 -18.85 2.93 -33.71
CA VAL A 170 -19.33 1.70 -33.05
C VAL A 170 -20.82 1.79 -32.70
N VAL A 171 -21.34 2.96 -32.30
CA VAL A 171 -22.79 3.11 -32.07
C VAL A 171 -23.57 3.21 -33.39
N ALA A 172 -23.06 3.87 -34.43
CA ALA A 172 -23.73 3.87 -35.74
C ALA A 172 -23.85 2.46 -36.34
N ASP A 173 -22.82 1.63 -36.18
CA ASP A 173 -22.76 0.29 -36.71
C ASP A 173 -23.53 -0.72 -35.83
N HIS A 174 -23.36 -0.65 -34.49
CA HIS A 174 -23.81 -1.67 -33.53
C HIS A 174 -24.82 -1.17 -32.47
N GLY A 175 -25.36 0.04 -32.59
CA GLY A 175 -26.47 0.53 -31.77
C GLY A 175 -27.66 -0.43 -31.72
N LEU A 176 -28.34 -0.53 -30.58
CA LEU A 176 -29.36 -1.56 -30.32
C LEU A 176 -30.68 -1.31 -31.05
N ASP A 177 -30.96 -0.07 -31.44
CA ASP A 177 -32.11 0.34 -32.25
C ASP A 177 -31.73 1.46 -33.24
N LYS A 178 -32.74 2.10 -33.84
CA LYS A 178 -32.54 3.19 -34.81
C LYS A 178 -32.08 4.49 -34.16
N ASP A 179 -32.50 4.76 -32.92
CA ASP A 179 -32.26 6.03 -32.23
C ASP A 179 -30.85 6.05 -31.66
N ASP A 180 -30.37 4.92 -31.11
CA ASP A 180 -28.95 4.68 -30.83
C ASP A 180 -28.09 5.03 -32.06
N LYS A 181 -28.40 4.44 -33.22
CA LYS A 181 -27.59 4.61 -34.45
C LYS A 181 -27.65 6.03 -35.02
N ALA A 182 -28.76 6.74 -34.82
CA ALA A 182 -28.91 8.15 -35.20
C ALA A 182 -28.12 9.09 -34.27
N LEU A 183 -28.23 8.91 -32.95
CA LEU A 183 -27.57 9.71 -31.92
C LEU A 183 -26.07 9.40 -31.76
N LYS A 184 -25.64 8.21 -32.19
CA LYS A 184 -24.24 7.76 -32.20
C LYS A 184 -23.63 7.85 -30.80
N GLY A 185 -22.50 8.56 -30.64
CA GLY A 185 -21.83 8.69 -29.34
C GLY A 185 -22.69 9.36 -28.27
N ASP A 186 -23.70 10.12 -28.67
CA ASP A 186 -24.58 10.89 -27.79
C ASP A 186 -25.87 10.11 -27.43
N ALA A 187 -26.00 8.87 -27.89
CA ALA A 187 -26.99 7.90 -27.42
C ALA A 187 -26.82 7.63 -25.91
N LEU A 188 -27.92 7.31 -25.22
CA LEU A 188 -27.94 7.10 -23.77
C LEU A 188 -27.24 5.80 -23.37
N LEU A 189 -26.52 5.85 -22.24
CA LEU A 189 -25.85 4.70 -21.65
C LEU A 189 -26.86 3.63 -21.21
N GLN A 190 -27.97 4.05 -20.60
CA GLN A 190 -29.08 3.18 -20.22
C GLN A 190 -29.92 2.81 -21.46
N HIS A 191 -30.26 1.53 -21.61
CA HIS A 191 -31.13 1.05 -22.68
C HIS A 191 -31.87 -0.24 -22.27
N PRO A 192 -33.18 -0.41 -22.56
CA PRO A 192 -33.95 -1.59 -22.11
C PRO A 192 -33.38 -2.94 -22.54
N ALA A 193 -32.72 -3.00 -23.70
CA ALA A 193 -32.12 -4.22 -24.26
C ALA A 193 -30.64 -4.41 -23.94
N ALA A 194 -30.03 -3.46 -23.19
CA ALA A 194 -28.66 -3.61 -22.71
C ALA A 194 -28.58 -4.64 -21.58
N GLY A 195 -27.52 -5.44 -21.59
CA GLY A 195 -27.11 -6.21 -20.42
C GLY A 195 -26.68 -5.31 -19.28
N ARG A 196 -26.85 -5.78 -18.04
CA ARG A 196 -26.50 -5.02 -16.83
C ARG A 196 -24.98 -4.92 -16.67
N MET A 197 -24.45 -3.70 -16.84
CA MET A 197 -23.02 -3.39 -16.82
C MET A 197 -22.75 -2.10 -16.04
N ILE A 198 -21.71 -2.15 -15.21
CA ILE A 198 -21.26 -1.06 -14.33
C ILE A 198 -19.89 -0.57 -14.81
N ILE A 199 -19.79 0.73 -15.06
CA ILE A 199 -18.59 1.39 -15.56
C ILE A 199 -18.03 2.24 -14.42
N CYS A 200 -16.85 1.89 -13.92
CA CYS A 200 -16.21 2.60 -12.81
C CYS A 200 -15.49 3.86 -13.29
N THR A 201 -15.68 4.96 -12.57
CA THR A 201 -15.02 6.26 -12.78
C THR A 201 -14.60 6.87 -11.44
N THR A 202 -13.66 7.81 -11.45
CA THR A 202 -13.19 8.51 -10.25
C THR A 202 -13.65 9.97 -10.29
N ALA A 203 -14.41 10.42 -9.29
CA ALA A 203 -14.77 11.82 -9.12
C ALA A 203 -13.63 12.57 -8.40
N GLN A 204 -12.80 13.26 -9.18
CA GLN A 204 -11.56 13.90 -8.74
C GLN A 204 -11.78 14.92 -7.61
N ASP A 205 -12.82 15.76 -7.71
CA ASP A 205 -13.09 16.84 -6.75
C ASP A 205 -13.53 16.34 -5.35
N ARG A 206 -13.71 15.02 -5.22
CA ARG A 206 -14.13 14.33 -3.98
C ARG A 206 -13.23 13.15 -3.62
N ALA A 207 -12.34 12.73 -4.52
CA ALA A 207 -11.64 11.44 -4.48
C ALA A 207 -12.56 10.21 -4.28
N GLU A 208 -13.84 10.30 -4.70
CA GLU A 208 -14.84 9.25 -4.51
C GLU A 208 -15.08 8.42 -5.79
N THR A 209 -15.67 7.24 -5.64
CA THR A 209 -16.01 6.35 -6.77
C THR A 209 -17.37 6.72 -7.33
N ALA A 210 -17.45 7.01 -8.62
CA ALA A 210 -18.72 7.22 -9.32
C ALA A 210 -18.96 6.06 -10.30
N LEU A 211 -20.13 5.43 -10.19
CA LEU A 211 -20.52 4.28 -11.00
C LEU A 211 -21.54 4.72 -12.06
N MET A 212 -21.21 4.51 -13.34
CA MET A 212 -22.13 4.72 -14.46
C MET A 212 -22.73 3.36 -14.86
N LYS A 213 -24.03 3.29 -15.17
CA LYS A 213 -24.74 2.02 -15.38
C LYS A 213 -25.53 1.99 -16.69
N THR A 214 -25.56 0.83 -17.34
CA THR A 214 -26.39 0.56 -18.54
C THR A 214 -27.85 0.26 -18.23
N TYR A 215 -28.21 0.26 -16.94
CA TYR A 215 -29.52 -0.09 -16.41
C TYR A 215 -29.89 0.88 -15.28
N LYS A 216 -31.19 1.04 -15.04
CA LYS A 216 -31.71 1.87 -13.95
C LYS A 216 -31.67 1.10 -12.64
N ASP A 217 -31.13 1.73 -11.59
CA ASP A 217 -31.01 1.17 -10.25
C ASP A 217 -32.08 1.70 -9.29
N ASN A 218 -32.48 0.85 -8.34
CA ASN A 218 -33.55 1.14 -7.37
C ASN A 218 -33.03 1.26 -5.93
N ASN A 219 -31.71 1.11 -5.72
CA ASN A 219 -31.09 1.12 -4.40
C ASN A 219 -30.82 2.54 -3.89
N ASN A 220 -30.96 2.73 -2.57
CA ASN A 220 -30.68 4.02 -1.92
C ASN A 220 -29.21 4.09 -1.47
N TYR A 221 -28.45 4.97 -2.12
CA TYR A 221 -27.08 5.29 -1.75
C TYR A 221 -27.02 6.21 -0.52
N VAL A 222 -25.92 6.09 0.23
CA VAL A 222 -25.49 7.08 1.22
C VAL A 222 -25.36 8.45 0.54
N SER A 223 -25.83 9.49 1.21
CA SER A 223 -25.81 10.87 0.71
C SER A 223 -24.39 11.41 0.56
N SER A 224 -23.86 11.41 -0.66
CA SER A 224 -22.67 12.17 -1.07
C SER A 224 -22.99 13.15 -2.20
N VAL A 225 -22.08 14.08 -2.47
CA VAL A 225 -22.28 15.08 -3.54
C VAL A 225 -22.24 14.41 -4.92
N ALA A 226 -21.33 13.46 -5.16
CA ALA A 226 -21.35 12.71 -6.41
C ALA A 226 -22.59 11.80 -6.49
N ASN A 227 -22.98 11.10 -5.42
CA ASN A 227 -24.19 10.26 -5.44
C ASN A 227 -25.45 11.09 -5.75
N GLY A 228 -25.54 12.33 -5.24
CA GLY A 228 -26.63 13.25 -5.57
C GLY A 228 -26.66 13.61 -7.07
N ILE A 229 -25.54 14.12 -7.60
CA ILE A 229 -25.43 14.52 -9.02
C ILE A 229 -25.65 13.31 -9.95
N MET A 230 -25.08 12.15 -9.62
CA MET A 230 -25.29 10.93 -10.38
C MET A 230 -26.75 10.46 -10.33
N LYS A 231 -27.43 10.52 -9.18
CA LYS A 231 -28.85 10.13 -9.04
C LYS A 231 -29.80 11.10 -9.77
N GLU A 232 -29.48 12.40 -9.80
CA GLU A 232 -30.23 13.44 -10.53
C GLU A 232 -30.06 13.32 -12.05
N HIS A 233 -28.84 13.01 -12.52
CA HIS A 233 -28.49 13.09 -13.95
C HIS A 233 -28.22 11.74 -14.64
N ARG A 234 -28.34 10.58 -13.95
CA ARG A 234 -28.09 9.23 -14.51
C ARG A 234 -28.80 8.92 -15.82
N ASP A 235 -30.00 9.45 -16.00
CA ASP A 235 -30.83 9.26 -17.20
C ASP A 235 -30.39 10.15 -18.38
N LYS A 236 -29.31 10.95 -18.20
CA LYS A 236 -28.67 11.84 -19.20
C LYS A 236 -27.20 11.47 -19.48
N ILE A 237 -26.73 10.33 -18.99
CA ILE A 237 -25.36 9.86 -19.26
C ILE A 237 -25.33 9.23 -20.65
N THR A 238 -24.48 9.74 -21.55
CA THR A 238 -24.29 9.18 -22.91
C THR A 238 -23.21 8.10 -22.94
N ILE A 239 -23.21 7.27 -23.98
CA ILE A 239 -22.18 6.24 -24.18
C ILE A 239 -20.78 6.88 -24.33
N CYS A 240 -20.67 7.97 -25.10
CA CYS A 240 -19.40 8.69 -25.25
C CYS A 240 -18.93 9.31 -23.94
N LEU A 241 -19.82 9.87 -23.13
CA LEU A 241 -19.48 10.36 -21.79
C LEU A 241 -18.91 9.22 -20.92
N ALA A 242 -19.59 8.07 -20.87
CA ALA A 242 -19.15 6.94 -20.05
C ALA A 242 -17.80 6.37 -20.49
N MET A 243 -17.60 6.19 -21.80
CA MET A 243 -16.33 5.70 -22.36
C MET A 243 -15.18 6.70 -22.13
N ARG A 244 -15.42 8.02 -22.27
CA ARG A 244 -14.42 9.04 -21.96
C ARG A 244 -14.10 9.11 -20.47
N ALA A 245 -15.12 9.18 -19.61
CA ALA A 245 -14.95 9.31 -18.15
C ALA A 245 -14.21 8.12 -17.55
N THR A 246 -14.52 6.88 -17.94
CA THR A 246 -13.83 5.70 -17.40
C THR A 246 -12.38 5.58 -17.85
N SER A 247 -12.02 6.15 -19.00
CA SER A 247 -10.67 6.09 -19.59
C SER A 247 -9.85 7.39 -19.49
N ALA A 248 -10.32 8.38 -18.73
CA ALA A 248 -9.69 9.69 -18.53
C ALA A 248 -8.41 9.62 -17.66
N ALA A 249 -7.42 8.86 -18.11
CA ALA A 249 -6.22 8.55 -17.34
C ALA A 249 -5.26 9.75 -17.32
N PRO A 250 -4.81 10.22 -16.14
CA PRO A 250 -3.92 11.37 -16.03
C PRO A 250 -2.69 11.28 -16.94
N THR A 251 -2.39 12.38 -17.64
CA THR A 251 -1.39 12.51 -18.73
C THR A 251 -1.66 11.77 -20.04
N TYR A 252 -2.59 10.80 -20.08
CA TYR A 252 -2.99 10.14 -21.32
C TYR A 252 -4.12 10.90 -22.02
N PHE A 253 -5.19 11.22 -21.29
CA PHE A 253 -6.38 11.92 -21.81
C PHE A 253 -6.74 13.12 -20.93
N PRO A 254 -7.45 14.13 -21.48
CA PRO A 254 -8.01 15.22 -20.67
C PRO A 254 -9.13 14.74 -19.73
N GLU A 255 -9.26 15.40 -18.58
CA GLU A 255 -10.34 15.21 -17.62
C GLU A 255 -11.72 15.55 -18.22
N VAL A 256 -12.79 14.95 -17.67
CA VAL A 256 -14.15 15.09 -18.22
C VAL A 256 -15.08 15.73 -17.18
N LYS A 257 -15.59 16.93 -17.47
CA LYS A 257 -16.47 17.68 -16.56
C LYS A 257 -17.94 17.55 -16.97
N TRP A 258 -18.80 17.18 -16.03
CA TRP A 258 -20.22 16.92 -16.28
C TRP A 258 -21.03 17.01 -14.97
N PRO A 259 -22.31 17.44 -14.98
CA PRO A 259 -23.10 17.87 -16.14
C PRO A 259 -22.67 19.23 -16.69
N GLU A 260 -22.64 19.37 -18.01
CA GLU A 260 -22.27 20.63 -18.66
C GLU A 260 -23.29 21.74 -18.31
N GLY A 261 -22.79 22.95 -18.02
CA GLY A 261 -23.61 24.09 -17.59
C GLY A 261 -24.22 24.02 -16.18
N ALA A 262 -24.06 22.92 -15.43
CA ALA A 262 -24.62 22.80 -14.08
C ALA A 262 -23.86 23.63 -13.03
N LYS A 263 -24.58 24.19 -12.04
CA LYS A 263 -24.01 24.94 -10.91
C LYS A 263 -23.05 24.12 -10.02
N ARG A 264 -23.08 22.80 -10.13
CA ARG A 264 -22.14 21.85 -9.53
C ARG A 264 -21.84 20.79 -10.58
N GLN A 265 -20.56 20.56 -10.85
CA GLN A 265 -20.08 19.55 -11.80
C GLN A 265 -19.16 18.58 -11.07
N LEU A 266 -19.16 17.32 -11.51
CA LEU A 266 -18.12 16.36 -11.17
C LEU A 266 -17.00 16.45 -12.22
N THR A 267 -15.76 16.31 -11.79
CA THR A 267 -14.63 16.13 -12.70
C THR A 267 -14.20 14.66 -12.69
N PHE A 268 -14.38 13.95 -13.80
CA PHE A 268 -14.07 12.54 -13.92
C PHE A 268 -12.63 12.29 -14.39
N TRP A 269 -11.96 11.40 -13.67
CA TRP A 269 -10.73 10.70 -14.04
C TRP A 269 -11.00 9.20 -14.21
N ASP A 270 -10.06 8.49 -14.85
CA ASP A 270 -10.11 7.05 -15.06
C ASP A 270 -10.39 6.28 -13.76
N GLY A 271 -11.35 5.36 -13.79
CA GLY A 271 -11.76 4.61 -12.60
C GLY A 271 -10.64 3.74 -12.02
N GLY A 272 -9.58 3.49 -12.78
CA GLY A 272 -8.40 2.73 -12.42
C GLY A 272 -7.60 3.35 -11.29
N LEU A 273 -7.75 4.67 -11.04
CA LEU A 273 -7.08 5.35 -9.93
C LEU A 273 -7.56 4.85 -8.55
N LEU A 274 -8.79 4.36 -8.45
CA LEU A 274 -9.36 3.78 -7.23
C LEU A 274 -9.70 2.28 -7.36
N ASN A 275 -10.14 1.84 -8.54
CA ASN A 275 -10.86 0.57 -8.74
C ASN A 275 -10.38 -0.24 -9.97
N ASN A 276 -9.08 -0.22 -10.32
CA ASN A 276 -8.63 -0.86 -11.57
C ASN A 276 -8.97 -2.36 -11.71
N ASN A 277 -9.25 -3.04 -10.59
CA ASN A 277 -10.05 -4.26 -10.57
C ASN A 277 -11.41 -3.93 -9.93
N PRO A 278 -12.53 -3.94 -10.68
CA PRO A 278 -13.84 -3.50 -10.20
C PRO A 278 -14.56 -4.51 -9.29
N ILE A 279 -13.89 -5.58 -8.86
CA ILE A 279 -14.48 -6.74 -8.18
C ILE A 279 -15.34 -6.38 -6.94
N ASP A 280 -14.88 -5.45 -6.11
CA ASP A 280 -15.62 -5.01 -4.92
C ASP A 280 -16.91 -4.28 -5.32
N GLN A 281 -16.87 -3.49 -6.39
CA GLN A 281 -18.00 -2.67 -6.85
C GLN A 281 -19.04 -3.53 -7.58
N LEU A 282 -18.59 -4.57 -8.29
CA LEU A 282 -19.44 -5.63 -8.83
C LEU A 282 -20.16 -6.39 -7.71
N TRP A 283 -19.42 -6.80 -6.68
CA TRP A 283 -19.97 -7.56 -5.56
C TRP A 283 -20.98 -6.74 -4.76
N ASN A 284 -20.67 -5.48 -4.44
CA ASN A 284 -21.59 -4.59 -3.72
C ASN A 284 -22.84 -4.27 -4.55
N SER A 285 -22.69 -4.11 -5.87
CA SER A 285 -23.82 -3.85 -6.77
C SER A 285 -24.64 -5.10 -7.11
N ARG A 286 -24.32 -6.29 -6.59
CA ARG A 286 -25.13 -7.51 -6.80
C ARG A 286 -26.57 -7.32 -6.33
N TYR A 287 -26.79 -6.52 -5.29
CA TYR A 287 -28.12 -6.15 -4.80
C TYR A 287 -28.96 -5.33 -5.78
N ASP A 288 -28.42 -4.87 -6.93
CA ASP A 288 -29.23 -4.29 -8.02
C ASP A 288 -30.03 -5.35 -8.79
N LEU A 289 -29.72 -6.65 -8.61
CA LEU A 289 -30.44 -7.77 -9.22
C LEU A 289 -31.78 -8.08 -8.53
N VAL A 290 -31.99 -7.51 -7.33
CA VAL A 290 -33.21 -7.62 -6.52
C VAL A 290 -33.74 -6.22 -6.19
N LYS A 291 -34.94 -6.13 -5.60
CA LYS A 291 -35.48 -4.87 -5.06
C LYS A 291 -35.06 -4.67 -3.59
N PRO A 292 -35.04 -3.42 -3.08
CA PRO A 292 -34.93 -3.17 -1.65
C PRO A 292 -35.99 -3.97 -0.86
N GLY A 293 -35.54 -4.76 0.12
CA GLY A 293 -36.40 -5.63 0.93
C GLY A 293 -36.59 -7.06 0.41
N GLU A 294 -36.15 -7.37 -0.82
CA GLU A 294 -36.02 -8.76 -1.28
C GLU A 294 -34.73 -9.40 -0.71
N PRO A 295 -34.65 -10.73 -0.52
CA PRO A 295 -33.45 -11.41 -0.01
C PRO A 295 -32.21 -11.22 -0.89
N GLU A 296 -31.02 -11.50 -0.33
CA GLU A 296 -29.77 -11.44 -1.10
C GLU A 296 -29.81 -12.36 -2.34
N PRO A 297 -29.48 -11.87 -3.55
CA PRO A 297 -29.40 -12.71 -4.73
C PRO A 297 -28.29 -13.76 -4.55
N LYS A 298 -28.66 -15.04 -4.52
CA LYS A 298 -27.70 -16.15 -4.51
C LYS A 298 -26.77 -16.03 -5.72
N ILE A 299 -25.46 -16.09 -5.49
CA ILE A 299 -24.42 -16.01 -6.52
C ILE A 299 -23.82 -17.40 -6.76
N SER A 300 -23.81 -17.85 -8.01
CA SER A 300 -23.18 -19.11 -8.40
C SER A 300 -21.69 -18.95 -8.70
N CYS A 301 -21.30 -17.94 -9.48
CA CYS A 301 -19.90 -17.66 -9.75
C CYS A 301 -19.60 -16.17 -9.95
N VAL A 302 -18.33 -15.83 -9.72
CA VAL A 302 -17.76 -14.51 -9.97
C VAL A 302 -16.46 -14.70 -10.75
N ILE A 303 -16.47 -14.27 -12.01
CA ILE A 303 -15.35 -14.39 -12.94
C ILE A 303 -14.64 -13.04 -13.01
N SER A 304 -13.33 -13.01 -12.81
CA SER A 304 -12.53 -11.78 -12.81
C SER A 304 -11.36 -11.91 -13.77
N LEU A 305 -11.31 -11.07 -14.81
CA LEU A 305 -10.35 -11.15 -15.90
C LEU A 305 -9.38 -9.97 -15.89
N GLY A 306 -8.10 -10.27 -15.71
CA GLY A 306 -7.01 -9.30 -15.68
C GLY A 306 -6.43 -8.94 -17.05
N THR A 307 -5.87 -7.74 -17.16
CA THR A 307 -5.26 -7.18 -18.38
C THR A 307 -3.77 -7.53 -18.54
N GLY A 308 -3.34 -8.64 -17.96
CA GLY A 308 -1.95 -9.11 -17.97
C GLY A 308 -1.14 -8.69 -16.75
N TRP A 309 -0.24 -9.57 -16.30
CA TRP A 309 0.79 -9.25 -15.30
C TRP A 309 2.20 -9.57 -15.79
N GLU A 310 3.14 -8.69 -15.47
CA GLU A 310 4.56 -8.85 -15.78
C GLU A 310 5.23 -9.65 -14.66
N ARG A 311 6.11 -10.60 -14.99
CA ARG A 311 7.01 -11.16 -13.97
C ARG A 311 8.00 -10.07 -13.58
N ALA A 312 8.31 -9.97 -12.28
CA ALA A 312 9.33 -9.08 -11.76
C ALA A 312 10.75 -9.60 -12.07
N ASP A 313 11.05 -9.79 -13.35
CA ASP A 313 12.40 -9.82 -13.89
C ASP A 313 12.83 -8.35 -14.08
N SER A 314 13.94 -7.95 -13.44
CA SER A 314 14.70 -6.69 -13.64
C SER A 314 13.88 -5.39 -13.77
N PRO A 315 13.86 -4.48 -12.77
CA PRO A 315 13.44 -3.11 -13.03
C PRO A 315 14.36 -2.51 -14.11
N LYS A 316 13.77 -2.12 -15.25
CA LYS A 316 14.44 -1.38 -16.34
C LYS A 316 13.40 -0.72 -17.24
N ASP A 317 13.64 0.56 -17.51
CA ASP A 317 13.27 1.31 -18.72
C ASP A 317 11.85 1.10 -19.28
N SER A 318 10.85 1.55 -18.51
CA SER A 318 9.63 2.12 -19.10
C SER A 318 9.77 3.65 -19.16
N LEU A 319 9.77 4.19 -20.38
CA LEU A 319 10.17 5.57 -20.68
C LEU A 319 9.06 6.60 -20.39
N LEU A 320 8.73 6.84 -19.11
CA LEU A 320 7.78 7.91 -18.75
C LEU A 320 7.86 8.34 -17.26
N LYS A 321 8.97 8.97 -16.84
CA LYS A 321 8.97 9.72 -15.57
C LYS A 321 8.20 11.03 -15.75
N ILE A 322 7.06 11.16 -15.05
CA ILE A 322 6.29 12.39 -14.89
C ILE A 322 6.67 12.99 -13.53
N THR A 323 7.00 14.27 -13.49
CA THR A 323 7.36 14.99 -12.27
C THR A 323 6.13 15.28 -11.41
N GLY A 324 6.23 15.06 -10.11
CA GLY A 324 5.15 15.32 -9.14
C GLY A 324 4.17 14.16 -8.92
N VAL A 325 3.14 14.46 -8.13
CA VAL A 325 2.13 13.55 -7.52
C VAL A 325 1.54 12.51 -8.50
N LEU A 326 1.42 12.88 -9.77
CA LEU A 326 0.79 12.10 -10.84
C LEU A 326 1.38 10.69 -11.06
N SER A 327 2.69 10.51 -10.81
CA SER A 327 3.33 9.19 -10.94
C SER A 327 2.87 8.19 -9.87
N THR A 328 2.65 8.66 -8.64
CA THR A 328 2.16 7.84 -7.51
C THR A 328 0.69 7.48 -7.71
N VAL A 329 -0.11 8.43 -8.20
CA VAL A 329 -1.52 8.23 -8.58
C VAL A 329 -1.66 7.13 -9.65
N MET A 330 -0.79 7.11 -10.67
CA MET A 330 -0.79 6.03 -11.66
C MET A 330 -0.30 4.68 -11.09
N ALA A 331 0.61 4.67 -10.10
CA ALA A 331 1.09 3.43 -9.48
C ALA A 331 -0.04 2.67 -8.75
N PHE A 332 -0.95 3.38 -8.06
CA PHE A 332 -2.12 2.77 -7.40
C PHE A 332 -2.99 1.95 -8.35
N SER A 333 -3.10 2.35 -9.63
CA SER A 333 -3.88 1.62 -10.63
C SER A 333 -3.35 0.22 -10.95
N THR A 334 -2.09 -0.09 -10.63
CA THR A 334 -1.48 -1.38 -11.00
C THR A 334 -1.84 -2.54 -10.06
N ASN A 335 -2.48 -2.28 -8.91
CA ASN A 335 -2.62 -3.26 -7.83
C ASN A 335 -3.81 -4.23 -7.95
N THR A 336 -4.15 -4.64 -9.18
CA THR A 336 -5.33 -5.49 -9.45
C THR A 336 -5.24 -6.90 -8.83
N ASN A 337 -4.01 -7.39 -8.66
CA ASN A 337 -3.73 -8.71 -8.08
C ASN A 337 -3.79 -8.75 -6.54
N ALA A 338 -3.61 -7.64 -5.82
CA ALA A 338 -3.90 -7.61 -4.38
C ALA A 338 -5.42 -7.62 -4.17
N LYS A 339 -6.16 -6.72 -4.83
CA LYS A 339 -7.63 -6.70 -4.81
C LYS A 339 -8.25 -8.06 -5.10
N ALA A 340 -7.74 -8.79 -6.09
CA ALA A 340 -8.19 -10.15 -6.38
C ALA A 340 -7.90 -11.17 -5.24
N LYS A 341 -6.75 -11.05 -4.55
CA LYS A 341 -6.43 -11.90 -3.38
C LYS A 341 -7.29 -11.53 -2.16
N ASP A 342 -7.54 -10.25 -1.95
CA ASP A 342 -8.37 -9.75 -0.85
C ASP A 342 -9.83 -10.22 -1.03
N PHE A 343 -10.37 -10.07 -2.24
CA PHE A 343 -11.67 -10.63 -2.61
C PHE A 343 -11.71 -12.16 -2.54
N SER A 344 -10.63 -12.86 -2.92
CA SER A 344 -10.55 -14.31 -2.77
C SER A 344 -10.66 -14.75 -1.31
N ARG A 345 -10.01 -14.05 -0.36
CA ARG A 345 -10.16 -14.33 1.07
C ARG A 345 -11.58 -14.06 1.55
N HIS A 346 -12.19 -12.96 1.10
CA HIS A 346 -13.58 -12.62 1.42
C HIS A 346 -14.57 -13.72 0.99
N ILE A 347 -14.48 -14.19 -0.26
CA ILE A 347 -15.30 -15.32 -0.74
C ILE A 347 -14.97 -16.62 0.03
N SER A 348 -13.69 -16.92 0.31
CA SER A 348 -13.34 -18.09 1.12
C SER A 348 -13.92 -18.06 2.55
N MET A 349 -14.10 -16.87 3.14
CA MET A 349 -14.79 -16.71 4.43
C MET A 349 -16.31 -16.80 4.28
N LEU A 350 -16.91 -16.17 3.26
CA LEU A 350 -18.34 -16.27 3.01
C LEU A 350 -18.79 -17.70 2.74
N ASN A 351 -17.99 -18.49 2.00
CA ASN A 351 -18.27 -19.89 1.70
C ASN A 351 -18.26 -20.83 2.93
N GLN A 352 -17.86 -20.35 4.11
CA GLN A 352 -18.05 -21.06 5.38
C GLN A 352 -19.51 -20.98 5.88
N ARG A 353 -20.33 -20.08 5.30
CA ARG A 353 -21.77 -19.95 5.55
C ARG A 353 -22.56 -20.75 4.52
N ALA A 354 -23.60 -21.45 4.96
CA ALA A 354 -24.42 -22.31 4.09
C ALA A 354 -25.02 -21.57 2.88
N GLU A 355 -25.36 -20.29 3.04
CA GLU A 355 -25.92 -19.42 2.00
C GLU A 355 -24.98 -19.19 0.80
N HIS A 356 -23.66 -19.23 1.01
CA HIS A 356 -22.65 -18.93 -0.01
C HIS A 356 -21.70 -20.10 -0.33
N ALA A 357 -21.80 -21.26 0.34
CA ALA A 357 -20.85 -22.38 0.16
C ALA A 357 -20.67 -22.84 -1.32
N ASP A 358 -21.70 -22.66 -2.14
CA ASP A 358 -21.66 -22.93 -3.58
C ASP A 358 -20.84 -21.92 -4.40
N THR A 359 -20.68 -20.67 -3.94
CA THR A 359 -20.18 -19.55 -4.75
C THR A 359 -18.74 -19.75 -5.21
N LYS A 360 -18.49 -19.75 -6.53
CA LYS A 360 -17.15 -19.97 -7.11
C LYS A 360 -16.52 -18.67 -7.60
N TYR A 361 -15.45 -18.23 -6.96
CA TYR A 361 -14.60 -17.14 -7.48
C TYR A 361 -13.50 -17.70 -8.38
N ILE A 362 -13.39 -17.20 -9.61
CA ILE A 362 -12.29 -17.52 -10.53
C ILE A 362 -11.64 -16.22 -11.00
N ARG A 363 -10.37 -16.02 -10.61
CA ARG A 363 -9.50 -14.96 -11.12
C ARG A 363 -8.56 -15.51 -12.18
N PHE A 364 -8.63 -14.99 -13.40
CA PHE A 364 -7.64 -15.27 -14.43
C PHE A 364 -6.89 -13.99 -14.83
N ASN A 365 -5.57 -13.99 -14.70
CA ASN A 365 -4.73 -12.90 -15.18
C ASN A 365 -3.52 -13.51 -15.94
N PRO A 366 -3.46 -13.38 -17.29
CA PRO A 366 -2.40 -13.99 -18.09
C PRO A 366 -1.04 -13.35 -17.81
N SER A 367 0.05 -14.09 -18.01
CA SER A 367 1.39 -13.51 -17.84
C SER A 367 1.88 -12.89 -19.15
N LEU A 368 2.42 -11.68 -19.06
CA LEU A 368 3.16 -11.02 -20.13
C LEU A 368 4.58 -11.63 -20.31
N GLY A 369 5.02 -12.50 -19.39
CA GLY A 369 6.35 -13.07 -19.37
C GLY A 369 7.40 -11.98 -19.14
N ARG A 370 8.35 -11.85 -20.07
CA ARG A 370 9.38 -10.80 -20.11
C ARG A 370 9.00 -9.61 -21.01
N ASN A 371 7.83 -9.63 -21.64
CA ASN A 371 7.43 -8.61 -22.61
C ASN A 371 6.90 -7.38 -21.87
N LYS A 372 7.74 -6.34 -21.76
CA LYS A 372 7.33 -5.02 -21.26
C LYS A 372 6.49 -4.33 -22.33
N ILE A 373 5.17 -4.29 -22.12
CA ILE A 373 4.20 -3.74 -23.07
C ILE A 373 3.42 -2.61 -22.38
N GLY A 374 3.57 -1.39 -22.90
CA GLY A 374 2.95 -0.19 -22.34
C GLY A 374 1.44 -0.11 -22.58
N LEU A 375 0.74 0.64 -21.72
CA LEU A 375 -0.73 0.79 -21.74
C LEU A 375 -1.29 1.39 -23.05
N ALA A 376 -0.44 2.01 -23.88
CA ALA A 376 -0.81 2.62 -25.17
C ALA A 376 -0.07 2.00 -26.38
N ASP A 377 0.67 0.89 -26.22
CA ASP A 377 1.46 0.30 -27.30
C ASP A 377 0.61 -0.61 -28.21
N TYR A 378 -0.27 0.02 -28.99
CA TYR A 378 -1.19 -0.66 -29.90
C TYR A 378 -0.48 -1.48 -31.00
N ASN A 379 0.81 -1.20 -31.26
CA ASN A 379 1.62 -2.00 -32.19
C ASN A 379 1.96 -3.40 -31.64
N LYS A 380 1.66 -3.69 -30.37
CA LYS A 380 1.82 -5.02 -29.75
C LYS A 380 0.52 -5.81 -29.62
N MET A 381 -0.59 -5.37 -30.23
CA MET A 381 -1.90 -6.05 -30.09
C MET A 381 -1.86 -7.54 -30.49
N GLU A 382 -1.18 -7.91 -31.58
CA GLU A 382 -1.02 -9.34 -31.93
C GLU A 382 -0.10 -10.12 -30.98
N LEU A 383 0.92 -9.46 -30.40
CA LEU A 383 1.75 -10.08 -29.36
C LEU A 383 0.93 -10.32 -28.08
N LEU A 384 0.10 -9.36 -27.66
CA LEU A 384 -0.82 -9.48 -26.53
C LEU A 384 -1.84 -10.62 -26.76
N LYS A 385 -2.44 -10.70 -27.96
CA LYS A 385 -3.32 -11.82 -28.36
C LYS A 385 -2.58 -13.16 -28.32
N LYS A 386 -1.35 -13.24 -28.84
CA LYS A 386 -0.52 -14.46 -28.82
C LYS A 386 -0.17 -14.89 -27.39
N LEU A 387 0.24 -13.95 -26.53
CA LEU A 387 0.53 -14.22 -25.11
C LEU A 387 -0.72 -14.69 -24.34
N ALA A 388 -1.89 -14.12 -24.61
CA ALA A 388 -3.16 -14.55 -24.01
C ALA A 388 -3.58 -15.95 -24.49
N ARG A 389 -3.51 -16.24 -25.81
CA ARG A 389 -3.74 -17.58 -26.38
C ARG A 389 -2.82 -18.62 -25.71
N ASN A 390 -1.51 -18.38 -25.70
CA ASN A 390 -0.52 -19.26 -25.07
C ASN A 390 -0.75 -19.45 -23.56
N SER A 391 -1.20 -18.40 -22.85
CA SER A 391 -1.52 -18.48 -21.42
C SER A 391 -2.71 -19.40 -21.14
N VAL A 392 -3.66 -19.51 -22.08
CA VAL A 392 -4.89 -20.31 -21.93
C VAL A 392 -4.73 -21.76 -22.38
N THR A 393 -3.80 -22.04 -23.31
CA THR A 393 -3.44 -23.40 -23.72
C THR A 393 -2.43 -24.09 -22.79
N HIS A 394 -1.78 -23.35 -21.89
CA HIS A 394 -0.81 -23.93 -20.95
C HIS A 394 -1.52 -24.91 -19.96
N PRO A 395 -1.02 -26.14 -19.71
CA PRO A 395 -1.76 -27.17 -18.96
C PRO A 395 -2.29 -26.72 -17.59
N LYS A 396 -1.43 -26.12 -16.76
CA LYS A 396 -1.82 -25.59 -15.43
C LYS A 396 -2.84 -24.43 -15.47
N ALA A 397 -3.09 -23.84 -16.64
CA ALA A 397 -4.05 -22.75 -16.83
C ALA A 397 -5.33 -23.23 -17.52
N HIS A 398 -5.24 -24.26 -18.37
CA HIS A 398 -6.39 -24.95 -18.95
C HIS A 398 -7.35 -25.45 -17.88
N GLU A 399 -6.84 -26.00 -16.77
CA GLU A 399 -7.62 -26.42 -15.60
C GLU A 399 -8.46 -25.28 -15.00
N TRP A 400 -7.89 -24.08 -14.83
CA TRP A 400 -8.61 -22.91 -14.30
C TRP A 400 -9.66 -22.38 -15.28
N ILE A 401 -9.44 -22.54 -16.59
CA ILE A 401 -10.42 -22.18 -17.62
C ILE A 401 -11.56 -23.20 -17.67
N GLU A 402 -11.30 -24.50 -17.54
CA GLU A 402 -12.40 -25.48 -17.36
C GLU A 402 -13.18 -25.21 -16.07
N LYS A 403 -12.53 -24.87 -14.94
CA LYS A 403 -13.22 -24.45 -13.71
C LYS A 403 -14.10 -23.21 -13.90
N ALA A 404 -13.68 -22.25 -14.73
CA ALA A 404 -14.55 -21.13 -15.13
C ALA A 404 -15.74 -21.58 -15.98
N VAL A 405 -15.52 -22.43 -16.99
CA VAL A 405 -16.59 -22.96 -17.84
C VAL A 405 -17.58 -23.82 -17.04
N ASP A 406 -17.11 -24.65 -16.11
CA ASP A 406 -17.90 -25.43 -15.16
C ASP A 406 -18.75 -24.54 -14.23
N ALA A 407 -18.22 -23.39 -13.80
CA ALA A 407 -18.91 -22.46 -12.91
C ALA A 407 -19.94 -21.56 -13.62
N ILE A 408 -19.74 -21.27 -14.92
CA ILE A 408 -20.68 -20.50 -15.76
C ILE A 408 -21.75 -21.41 -16.38
N CYS A 409 -21.34 -22.62 -16.76
CA CYS A 409 -22.07 -23.58 -17.58
C CYS A 409 -21.67 -25.02 -17.17
N PRO A 410 -22.17 -25.52 -16.03
CA PRO A 410 -21.90 -26.87 -15.57
C PRO A 410 -22.37 -27.90 -16.61
N LYS A 411 -21.74 -29.08 -16.58
CA LYS A 411 -22.21 -30.26 -17.30
C LYS A 411 -23.53 -30.70 -16.65
N ASP A 412 -24.50 -31.06 -17.47
CA ASP A 412 -25.82 -31.44 -16.98
C ASP A 412 -25.71 -32.71 -16.11
N ARG A 413 -26.39 -32.73 -14.96
CA ARG A 413 -26.36 -33.89 -14.07
C ARG A 413 -27.09 -35.05 -14.73
N ILE A 414 -26.44 -36.21 -14.80
CA ILE A 414 -27.16 -37.48 -14.84
C ILE A 414 -27.92 -37.57 -13.50
N GLU A 415 -29.23 -37.52 -13.54
CA GLU A 415 -30.06 -37.62 -12.35
C GLU A 415 -29.96 -39.03 -11.75
N LYS A 416 -29.38 -39.12 -10.54
CA LYS A 416 -29.59 -40.29 -9.70
C LYS A 416 -30.91 -40.11 -8.95
N LEU A 417 -31.83 -41.04 -9.20
CA LEU A 417 -33.17 -41.09 -8.59
C LEU A 417 -33.11 -40.97 -7.06
N PRO A 418 -34.09 -40.28 -6.42
CA PRO A 418 -34.10 -40.12 -4.97
C PRO A 418 -34.46 -41.43 -4.27
N VAL A 419 -33.57 -41.92 -3.41
CA VAL A 419 -33.88 -43.04 -2.50
C VAL A 419 -34.84 -42.55 -1.42
N SER A 420 -35.98 -43.23 -1.31
CA SER A 420 -37.08 -42.87 -0.41
C SER A 420 -36.84 -43.30 1.04
N ARG A 421 -37.59 -42.69 1.97
CA ARG A 421 -37.57 -42.99 3.40
C ARG A 421 -37.91 -44.45 3.69
N MET A 422 -37.22 -45.04 4.66
CA MET A 422 -37.84 -45.93 5.65
C MET A 422 -37.37 -45.53 7.06
N ALA A 423 -38.18 -45.80 8.08
CA ALA A 423 -37.95 -45.39 9.47
C ALA A 423 -37.86 -46.62 10.39
N GLY A 424 -37.12 -46.52 11.51
CA GLY A 424 -36.90 -47.67 12.40
C GLY A 424 -36.26 -47.37 13.75
N ARG A 425 -37.08 -46.94 14.71
CA ARG A 425 -36.99 -47.17 16.18
C ARG A 425 -35.63 -46.99 16.91
N ASN A 426 -35.59 -46.00 17.78
CA ASN A 426 -34.83 -45.99 19.05
C ASN A 426 -35.46 -47.02 20.03
N PRO A 427 -34.76 -47.52 21.08
CA PRO A 427 -34.92 -46.86 22.40
C PRO A 427 -33.73 -46.92 23.39
N GLN A 428 -33.53 -45.80 24.10
CA GLN A 428 -33.28 -45.64 25.56
C GLN A 428 -32.22 -46.52 26.29
N LYS A 429 -31.32 -45.87 27.05
CA LYS A 429 -31.50 -45.65 28.52
C LYS A 429 -30.42 -44.75 29.21
N THR A 430 -30.91 -43.77 29.97
CA THR A 430 -30.53 -43.34 31.36
C THR A 430 -29.07 -43.52 31.85
N GLN A 431 -28.30 -42.48 32.23
CA GLN A 431 -28.26 -41.75 33.55
C GLN A 431 -26.98 -42.09 34.39
N THR A 432 -26.43 -41.26 35.30
CA THR A 432 -26.39 -39.78 35.51
C THR A 432 -25.23 -39.38 36.46
N SER A 433 -24.81 -38.10 36.40
CA SER A 433 -24.21 -37.27 37.49
C SER A 433 -22.83 -37.58 38.10
N SER A 434 -22.18 -36.47 38.54
CA SER A 434 -21.01 -36.31 39.44
C SER A 434 -19.58 -36.34 38.84
N GLN A 435 -18.56 -35.73 39.46
CA GLN A 435 -18.42 -34.40 40.13
C GLN A 435 -16.91 -34.11 40.33
N GLU A 436 -16.52 -32.83 40.39
CA GLU A 436 -15.25 -32.32 40.97
C GLU A 436 -13.86 -32.58 40.31
N GLU A 437 -12.96 -31.60 40.56
CA GLU A 437 -11.53 -31.55 40.26
C GLU A 437 -10.73 -32.20 41.43
N TRP A 438 -9.45 -32.57 41.34
CA TRP A 438 -8.25 -31.71 41.31
C TRP A 438 -6.97 -32.59 41.16
N GLY A 439 -5.85 -32.02 40.71
CA GLY A 439 -4.51 -32.51 41.10
C GLY A 439 -3.58 -33.05 40.00
N ARG A 440 -2.29 -32.69 40.09
CA ARG A 440 -1.15 -33.14 39.27
C ARG A 440 -0.45 -34.36 39.95
N PRO A 441 0.62 -34.97 39.40
CA PRO A 441 1.20 -34.88 38.04
C PRO A 441 1.36 -36.27 37.35
N LEU A 442 1.68 -36.29 36.05
CA LEU A 442 2.12 -37.51 35.36
C LEU A 442 3.66 -37.65 35.38
N GLN A 443 4.14 -38.77 35.89
CA GLN A 443 5.53 -39.21 35.79
C GLN A 443 5.81 -39.91 34.43
N SER A 444 7.09 -40.17 34.17
CA SER A 444 7.57 -40.91 33.00
C SER A 444 6.92 -42.28 32.84
N THR A 445 6.43 -42.60 31.64
CA THR A 445 6.06 -43.96 31.23
C THR A 445 6.91 -44.41 30.04
N ASN A 446 7.44 -45.64 30.13
CA ASN A 446 8.21 -46.24 29.05
C ASN A 446 7.27 -46.57 27.88
N GLN A 447 7.30 -45.77 26.82
CA GLN A 447 6.78 -46.22 25.53
C GLN A 447 7.80 -47.15 24.86
N PRO A 448 7.36 -48.26 24.22
CA PRO A 448 8.26 -49.06 23.39
C PRO A 448 8.82 -48.19 22.25
N PRO A 449 10.04 -48.43 21.78
CA PRO A 449 10.61 -47.67 20.67
C PRO A 449 9.72 -47.83 19.42
N LEU A 450 9.34 -46.70 18.80
CA LEU A 450 8.67 -46.68 17.50
C LEU A 450 9.33 -47.68 16.52
N PRO A 451 8.55 -48.47 15.74
CA PRO A 451 9.07 -49.43 14.77
C PRO A 451 10.16 -48.84 13.87
N PHE A 452 11.11 -49.69 13.47
CA PHE A 452 12.31 -49.27 12.74
C PHE A 452 11.96 -48.57 11.42
N GLU A 453 10.95 -49.05 10.70
CA GLU A 453 10.44 -48.43 9.46
C GLU A 453 9.84 -47.05 9.72
N ILE A 454 9.14 -46.84 10.84
CA ILE A 454 8.55 -45.54 11.21
C ILE A 454 9.65 -44.56 11.62
N ARG A 455 10.70 -45.02 12.32
CA ARG A 455 11.89 -44.20 12.63
C ARG A 455 12.63 -43.79 11.37
N LEU A 456 12.79 -44.70 10.40
CA LEU A 456 13.34 -44.40 9.08
C LEU A 456 12.48 -43.38 8.33
N MET A 457 11.16 -43.59 8.23
CA MET A 457 10.25 -42.62 7.56
C MET A 457 10.32 -41.23 8.19
N ILE A 458 10.38 -41.11 9.52
CA ILE A 458 10.51 -39.82 10.19
C ILE A 458 11.87 -39.17 9.89
N ALA A 459 12.96 -39.94 9.89
CA ALA A 459 14.28 -39.45 9.53
C ALA A 459 14.34 -38.99 8.06
N GLU A 460 13.81 -39.76 7.12
CA GLU A 460 13.72 -39.41 5.69
C GLU A 460 12.86 -38.15 5.46
N LEU A 461 11.74 -38.01 6.17
CA LEU A 461 10.88 -36.82 6.08
C LEU A 461 11.58 -35.56 6.62
N VAL A 462 12.29 -35.67 7.75
CA VAL A 462 13.08 -34.55 8.30
C VAL A 462 14.24 -34.17 7.38
N ILE A 463 14.95 -35.16 6.81
CA ILE A 463 16.02 -34.91 5.84
C ILE A 463 15.46 -34.25 4.57
N GLN A 464 14.32 -34.71 4.04
CA GLN A 464 13.67 -34.08 2.89
C GLN A 464 13.18 -32.65 3.18
N GLU A 465 12.68 -32.36 4.39
CA GLU A 465 12.28 -31.01 4.79
C GLU A 465 13.49 -30.08 4.97
N GLU A 466 14.59 -30.57 5.55
CA GLU A 466 15.87 -29.83 5.60
C GLU A 466 16.44 -29.55 4.20
N GLU A 467 16.53 -30.55 3.33
CA GLU A 467 17.06 -30.38 1.97
C GLU A 467 16.21 -29.42 1.14
N MET A 468 14.88 -29.55 1.23
CA MET A 468 13.95 -28.64 0.56
C MET A 468 14.11 -27.20 1.07
N THR A 469 14.37 -27.02 2.36
CA THR A 469 14.58 -25.69 2.96
C THR A 469 15.95 -25.10 2.60
N ARG A 470 17.02 -25.92 2.61
CA ARG A 470 18.36 -25.54 2.14
C ARG A 470 18.37 -25.14 0.65
N GLU A 471 17.71 -25.88 -0.24
CA GLU A 471 17.64 -25.49 -1.66
C GLU A 471 16.73 -24.25 -1.88
N ASN A 472 15.65 -24.08 -1.11
CA ASN A 472 14.89 -22.83 -1.13
C ASN A 472 15.74 -21.61 -0.73
N ALA A 473 16.58 -21.74 0.30
CA ALA A 473 17.54 -20.69 0.68
C ALA A 473 18.55 -20.39 -0.45
N ARG A 474 19.17 -21.43 -1.03
CA ARG A 474 20.10 -21.32 -2.17
C ARG A 474 19.45 -20.62 -3.37
N GLN A 475 18.18 -20.91 -3.69
CA GLN A 475 17.46 -20.23 -4.77
C GLN A 475 17.12 -18.77 -4.46
N ARG A 476 16.84 -18.41 -3.20
CA ARG A 476 16.66 -17.01 -2.78
C ARG A 476 17.97 -16.23 -2.90
N ALA A 477 19.08 -16.76 -2.39
CA ALA A 477 20.41 -16.14 -2.52
C ALA A 477 20.82 -15.92 -3.99
N ARG A 478 20.54 -16.89 -4.87
CA ARG A 478 20.74 -16.77 -6.33
C ARG A 478 19.89 -15.66 -6.98
N ARG A 479 18.69 -15.35 -6.46
CA ARG A 479 17.87 -14.20 -6.92
C ARG A 479 18.44 -12.88 -6.41
N MET A 480 18.83 -12.81 -5.13
CA MET A 480 19.33 -11.59 -4.50
C MET A 480 20.59 -11.04 -5.20
N ARG A 481 21.55 -11.92 -5.52
CA ARG A 481 22.78 -11.56 -6.25
C ARG A 481 22.51 -11.00 -7.66
N ARG A 482 21.52 -11.55 -8.38
CA ARG A 482 21.11 -11.03 -9.70
C ARG A 482 20.49 -9.64 -9.60
N TYR A 483 19.60 -9.43 -8.63
CA TYR A 483 18.98 -8.14 -8.37
C TYR A 483 20.02 -7.05 -8.00
N GLN A 484 21.03 -7.38 -7.20
CA GLN A 484 22.15 -6.47 -6.90
C GLN A 484 22.99 -6.12 -8.16
N GLN A 485 23.18 -7.06 -9.09
CA GLN A 485 23.83 -6.77 -10.39
C GLN A 485 22.98 -5.84 -11.28
N GLU A 486 21.66 -6.03 -11.29
CA GLU A 486 20.72 -5.20 -12.05
C GLU A 486 20.67 -3.75 -11.53
N LEU A 487 20.77 -3.55 -10.21
CA LEU A 487 20.90 -2.23 -9.58
C LEU A 487 22.17 -1.49 -10.00
N ARG A 488 23.34 -2.16 -9.97
CA ARG A 488 24.61 -1.56 -10.41
C ARG A 488 24.54 -1.10 -11.88
N ALA A 489 24.00 -1.95 -12.75
CA ALA A 489 23.80 -1.62 -14.16
C ALA A 489 22.86 -0.41 -14.38
N GLN A 490 21.83 -0.21 -13.54
CA GLN A 490 21.01 1.01 -13.59
C GLN A 490 21.80 2.27 -13.19
N GLN A 491 22.64 2.20 -12.16
CA GLN A 491 23.43 3.35 -11.70
C GLN A 491 24.42 3.80 -12.77
N GLU A 492 25.09 2.86 -13.44
CA GLU A 492 25.98 3.15 -14.57
C GLU A 492 25.22 3.80 -15.73
N GLN A 493 24.08 3.21 -16.13
CA GLN A 493 23.24 3.73 -17.22
C GLN A 493 22.68 5.15 -16.92
N ARG A 494 22.43 5.48 -15.64
CA ARG A 494 22.10 6.85 -15.19
C ARG A 494 23.30 7.79 -15.25
N THR A 495 24.46 7.34 -14.78
CA THR A 495 25.71 8.13 -14.77
C THR A 495 26.16 8.49 -16.19
N THR A 496 26.06 7.55 -17.15
CA THR A 496 26.39 7.79 -18.56
C THR A 496 25.54 8.91 -19.18
N ARG A 497 24.23 8.96 -18.88
CA ARG A 497 23.36 10.07 -19.34
C ARG A 497 23.72 11.42 -18.72
N LEU A 498 24.14 11.43 -17.46
CA LEU A 498 24.56 12.67 -16.78
C LEU A 498 25.86 13.20 -17.40
N LEU A 499 26.82 12.32 -17.70
CA LEU A 499 28.08 12.67 -18.40
C LEU A 499 27.83 13.24 -19.81
N GLN A 500 26.87 12.67 -20.56
CA GLN A 500 26.48 13.20 -21.88
C GLN A 500 25.88 14.61 -21.82
N LEU A 501 25.19 14.97 -20.72
CA LEU A 501 24.64 16.31 -20.53
C LEU A 501 25.67 17.30 -19.97
N VAL A 502 26.66 16.84 -19.20
CA VAL A 502 27.81 17.65 -18.76
C VAL A 502 28.65 18.13 -19.97
N ALA A 503 28.72 17.33 -21.04
CA ALA A 503 29.36 17.71 -22.29
C ALA A 503 28.62 18.81 -23.09
N ALA A 504 27.39 19.18 -22.72
CA ALA A 504 26.57 20.15 -23.47
C ALA A 504 26.76 21.62 -23.02
N GLY A 505 27.60 21.89 -22.03
CA GLY A 505 27.97 23.27 -21.62
C GLY A 505 28.23 23.42 -20.11
N ALA A 506 29.16 24.32 -19.77
CA ALA A 506 29.64 24.52 -18.40
C ALA A 506 28.52 24.92 -17.41
N GLU A 507 27.49 25.63 -17.86
CA GLU A 507 26.35 26.05 -17.03
C GLU A 507 25.47 24.86 -16.63
N TRP A 508 25.14 23.98 -17.58
CA TRP A 508 24.36 22.77 -17.33
C TRP A 508 25.08 21.80 -16.40
N GLN A 509 26.41 21.70 -16.50
CA GLN A 509 27.21 20.93 -15.55
C GLN A 509 26.97 21.38 -14.10
N VAL A 510 26.91 22.68 -13.81
CA VAL A 510 26.68 23.19 -12.44
C VAL A 510 25.30 22.79 -11.91
N VAL A 511 24.26 22.83 -12.75
CA VAL A 511 22.89 22.43 -12.36
C VAL A 511 22.80 20.92 -12.14
N ILE A 512 23.40 20.13 -13.03
CA ILE A 512 23.34 18.67 -13.00
C ILE A 512 24.19 18.10 -11.86
N GLU A 513 25.35 18.67 -11.56
CA GLU A 513 26.16 18.29 -10.40
C GLU A 513 25.44 18.59 -9.09
N LYS A 514 24.76 19.75 -8.96
CA LYS A 514 23.98 20.08 -7.75
C LYS A 514 22.97 18.99 -7.40
N GLU A 515 22.13 18.60 -8.35
CA GLU A 515 21.11 17.56 -8.14
C GLU A 515 21.71 16.15 -8.00
N SER A 516 22.76 15.83 -8.77
CA SER A 516 23.34 14.47 -8.77
C SER A 516 24.12 14.16 -7.49
N PHE A 517 24.79 15.16 -6.90
CA PHE A 517 25.55 14.99 -5.67
C PHE A 517 24.72 15.26 -4.39
N ALA A 518 23.49 15.80 -4.50
CA ALA A 518 22.65 16.13 -3.35
C ALA A 518 22.39 14.96 -2.38
N SER A 519 22.12 13.75 -2.90
CA SER A 519 21.95 12.53 -2.09
C SER A 519 22.76 11.36 -2.65
N LEU A 520 23.83 10.99 -1.93
CA LEU A 520 24.69 9.87 -2.27
C LEU A 520 24.29 8.62 -1.48
N LYS A 521 24.46 7.44 -2.09
CA LYS A 521 24.28 6.12 -1.48
C LYS A 521 25.58 5.34 -1.65
N LEU A 522 26.07 4.74 -0.57
CA LEU A 522 27.31 3.96 -0.51
C LEU A 522 26.99 2.58 0.08
N GLN A 523 27.48 1.50 -0.54
CA GLN A 523 27.24 0.12 -0.10
C GLN A 523 28.51 -0.72 0.01
N SER A 524 29.66 -0.20 -0.45
CA SER A 524 30.94 -0.91 -0.44
C SER A 524 32.11 0.04 -0.20
N VAL A 525 33.24 -0.49 0.27
CA VAL A 525 34.52 0.24 0.38
C VAL A 525 34.91 0.88 -0.96
N ALA A 526 34.59 0.26 -2.09
CA ALA A 526 34.84 0.82 -3.43
C ALA A 526 34.05 2.11 -3.70
N ASP A 527 32.78 2.20 -3.26
CA ASP A 527 31.99 3.43 -3.37
C ASP A 527 32.56 4.54 -2.48
N ILE A 528 33.02 4.18 -1.29
CA ILE A 528 33.63 5.10 -0.32
C ILE A 528 34.95 5.66 -0.88
N LEU A 529 35.85 4.80 -1.38
CA LEU A 529 37.09 5.26 -2.03
C LEU A 529 36.82 6.05 -3.33
N ARG A 530 35.70 5.78 -4.02
CA ARG A 530 35.26 6.58 -5.17
C ARG A 530 34.76 7.97 -4.76
N LEU A 531 34.04 8.10 -3.63
CA LEU A 531 33.57 9.38 -3.08
C LEU A 531 34.72 10.39 -2.97
N GLY A 532 35.82 10.00 -2.31
CA GLY A 532 36.99 10.86 -2.09
C GLY A 532 37.77 11.22 -3.36
N ARG A 533 37.49 10.56 -4.50
CA ARG A 533 38.08 10.88 -5.81
C ARG A 533 37.17 11.75 -6.68
N ILE A 534 35.85 11.69 -6.51
CA ILE A 534 34.88 12.40 -7.35
C ILE A 534 34.29 13.66 -6.71
N VAL A 535 34.33 13.79 -5.37
CA VAL A 535 33.84 14.97 -4.65
C VAL A 535 35.01 15.86 -4.26
N ASP A 536 35.32 16.81 -5.14
CA ASP A 536 36.23 17.91 -4.88
C ASP A 536 35.60 19.04 -4.03
N ARG A 537 36.42 20.04 -3.63
CA ARG A 537 36.02 21.21 -2.83
C ARG A 537 34.87 22.06 -3.39
N ARG A 538 34.58 21.98 -4.69
CA ARG A 538 33.39 22.61 -5.30
C ARG A 538 32.16 21.72 -5.10
N ARG A 539 32.30 20.41 -5.35
CA ARG A 539 31.21 19.42 -5.23
C ARG A 539 30.82 19.12 -3.79
N GLU A 540 31.72 19.26 -2.81
CA GLU A 540 31.43 19.23 -1.35
C GLU A 540 30.18 20.06 -1.00
N ARG A 541 30.03 21.23 -1.63
CA ARG A 541 28.94 22.19 -1.38
C ARG A 541 27.58 21.69 -1.83
N TYR A 542 27.55 20.78 -2.80
CA TYR A 542 26.32 20.20 -3.38
C TYR A 542 25.77 19.07 -2.53
N VAL A 543 26.64 18.30 -1.85
CA VAL A 543 26.22 17.18 -1.01
C VAL A 543 25.37 17.65 0.16
N LYS A 544 24.21 17.00 0.36
CA LYS A 544 23.28 17.26 1.49
C LYS A 544 22.97 16.00 2.30
N ARG A 545 23.01 14.82 1.68
CA ARG A 545 22.87 13.54 2.38
C ARG A 545 23.85 12.49 1.83
N ILE A 546 24.49 11.75 2.73
CA ILE A 546 25.23 10.51 2.44
C ILE A 546 24.53 9.40 3.20
N ARG A 547 24.14 8.32 2.50
CA ARG A 547 23.56 7.12 3.11
C ARG A 547 24.58 5.99 2.98
N LEU A 548 25.10 5.49 4.10
CA LEU A 548 25.97 4.31 4.14
C LEU A 548 25.15 3.13 4.67
N HIS A 549 25.07 2.07 3.86
CA HIS A 549 24.55 0.78 4.27
C HIS A 549 25.69 -0.24 4.24
N ILE A 550 25.93 -0.92 5.36
CA ILE A 550 27.00 -1.90 5.53
C ILE A 550 26.40 -3.30 5.43
N GLU A 551 26.74 -4.01 4.36
CA GLU A 551 26.40 -5.43 4.18
C GLU A 551 27.35 -6.28 5.05
N LEU A 552 26.81 -6.82 6.15
CA LEU A 552 27.47 -7.73 7.08
C LEU A 552 27.55 -9.16 6.51
N ALA A 553 28.23 -10.07 7.22
CA ALA A 553 28.43 -11.44 6.75
C ALA A 553 27.09 -12.18 6.51
N ASP A 554 26.97 -12.86 5.37
CA ASP A 554 25.89 -13.82 5.13
C ASP A 554 26.11 -15.07 6.02
N TYR A 555 25.03 -15.67 6.51
CA TYR A 555 25.02 -16.93 7.25
C TYR A 555 23.98 -17.91 6.67
N ASP A 556 24.23 -19.21 6.79
CA ASP A 556 23.35 -20.26 6.26
C ASP A 556 22.22 -20.65 7.23
N HIS A 557 21.30 -21.49 6.75
CA HIS A 557 20.11 -21.92 7.51
C HIS A 557 20.48 -22.65 8.81
N ASP A 558 21.53 -23.47 8.77
CA ASP A 558 21.90 -24.38 9.86
C ASP A 558 22.30 -23.64 11.16
N VAL A 559 22.69 -22.36 11.05
CA VAL A 559 23.01 -21.48 12.19
C VAL A 559 21.98 -20.36 12.40
N CYS A 560 20.94 -20.24 11.55
CA CYS A 560 20.04 -19.09 11.58
C CYS A 560 19.13 -19.02 12.82
N GLN A 561 19.01 -20.13 13.57
CA GLN A 561 18.29 -20.23 14.84
C GLN A 561 19.19 -20.14 16.08
N LEU A 562 20.51 -20.05 15.90
CA LEU A 562 21.50 -19.87 16.97
C LEU A 562 21.86 -18.39 17.12
N ALA A 563 22.29 -17.99 18.31
CA ALA A 563 22.93 -16.68 18.52
C ALA A 563 24.20 -16.52 17.66
N GLU A 564 24.75 -15.31 17.55
CA GLU A 564 26.07 -15.13 16.95
C GLU A 564 27.16 -15.64 17.90
N ASP A 565 28.02 -16.48 17.34
CA ASP A 565 29.32 -16.87 17.86
C ASP A 565 30.33 -15.70 17.78
N GLU A 566 31.38 -15.77 18.60
CA GLU A 566 32.39 -14.71 18.68
C GLU A 566 33.07 -14.41 17.34
N ASP A 567 33.27 -15.41 16.49
CA ASP A 567 33.95 -15.22 15.20
C ASP A 567 33.05 -14.54 14.16
N THR A 568 31.76 -14.84 14.15
CA THR A 568 30.76 -14.05 13.42
C THR A 568 30.73 -12.60 13.92
N MET A 569 30.78 -12.38 15.24
CA MET A 569 30.83 -11.03 15.82
C MET A 569 32.13 -10.29 15.43
N ARG A 570 33.29 -10.94 15.56
CA ARG A 570 34.60 -10.40 15.12
C ARG A 570 34.59 -10.06 13.63
N LEU A 571 34.02 -10.91 12.77
CA LEU A 571 33.91 -10.67 11.33
C LEU A 571 32.99 -9.48 11.03
N ASN A 572 31.81 -9.41 11.66
CA ASN A 572 30.86 -8.31 11.45
C ASN A 572 31.42 -6.96 11.92
N ASN A 573 32.13 -6.93 13.04
CA ASN A 573 32.82 -5.73 13.54
C ASN A 573 33.96 -5.30 12.61
N ASN A 574 34.74 -6.25 12.08
CA ASN A 574 35.76 -5.97 11.06
C ASN A 574 35.15 -5.36 9.79
N ILE A 575 34.06 -5.93 9.27
CA ILE A 575 33.33 -5.39 8.11
C ILE A 575 32.81 -3.98 8.39
N PHE A 576 32.24 -3.75 9.58
CA PHE A 576 31.73 -2.45 10.02
C PHE A 576 32.83 -1.38 10.09
N SER A 577 33.96 -1.67 10.74
CA SER A 577 35.15 -0.81 10.77
C SER A 577 35.67 -0.46 9.38
N GLN A 578 35.83 -1.47 8.51
CA GLN A 578 36.39 -1.31 7.16
C GLN A 578 35.52 -0.43 6.25
N HIS A 579 34.22 -0.25 6.54
CA HIS A 579 33.37 0.68 5.82
C HIS A 579 33.29 2.06 6.50
N LEU A 580 33.11 2.12 7.83
CA LEU A 580 32.88 3.39 8.51
C LEU A 580 34.16 4.24 8.62
N ILE A 581 35.30 3.65 8.96
CA ILE A 581 36.55 4.40 9.20
C ILE A 581 37.04 5.11 7.92
N PRO A 582 37.12 4.47 6.73
CA PRO A 582 37.52 5.18 5.51
C PRO A 582 36.57 6.28 5.08
N LEU A 583 35.25 6.15 5.35
CA LEU A 583 34.29 7.23 5.07
C LEU A 583 34.56 8.44 5.96
N LEU A 584 34.78 8.24 7.26
CA LEU A 584 35.12 9.33 8.19
C LEU A 584 36.45 9.99 7.82
N ASN A 585 37.46 9.22 7.37
CA ASN A 585 38.75 9.73 6.89
C ASN A 585 38.66 10.56 5.59
N ILE A 586 37.62 10.37 4.78
CA ILE A 586 37.35 11.22 3.60
C ILE A 586 36.59 12.48 4.02
N LEU A 587 35.56 12.33 4.85
CA LEU A 587 34.72 13.47 5.29
C LEU A 587 35.43 14.42 6.27
N SER A 588 36.52 13.99 6.91
CA SER A 588 37.37 14.85 7.75
C SER A 588 38.10 15.95 6.96
N GLN A 589 38.31 15.73 5.67
CA GLN A 589 39.00 16.66 4.76
C GLN A 589 38.06 17.76 4.24
N TRP A 590 36.75 17.63 4.45
CA TRP A 590 35.73 18.54 3.94
C TRP A 590 35.57 19.77 4.83
N ASN A 591 35.39 20.94 4.23
CA ASN A 591 35.54 22.24 4.88
C ASN A 591 34.39 22.67 5.82
N GLY A 592 33.47 21.77 6.16
CA GLY A 592 32.32 22.04 7.05
C GLY A 592 31.13 22.76 6.41
N SER A 593 31.32 23.52 5.32
CA SER A 593 30.35 24.54 4.88
C SER A 593 29.04 24.03 4.26
N SER A 594 28.86 22.71 4.09
CA SER A 594 27.76 22.15 3.30
C SER A 594 26.61 21.55 4.10
N GLY A 595 26.80 21.27 5.40
CA GLY A 595 25.75 20.81 6.32
C GLY A 595 25.22 19.40 6.00
N VAL A 596 26.10 18.40 5.94
CA VAL A 596 25.78 17.05 5.47
C VAL A 596 24.95 16.28 6.51
N THR A 597 23.95 15.54 6.02
CA THR A 597 23.24 14.49 6.77
C THR A 597 23.88 13.13 6.50
N LEU A 598 24.43 12.47 7.52
CA LEU A 598 24.93 11.10 7.45
C LEU A 598 23.86 10.13 7.98
N ASP A 599 23.45 9.18 7.14
CA ASP A 599 22.39 8.17 7.37
C ASP A 599 23.05 6.78 7.34
N LEU A 600 23.16 6.11 8.49
CA LEU A 600 23.93 4.88 8.70
C LEU A 600 23.00 3.70 9.06
N SER A 601 23.27 2.53 8.47
CA SER A 601 22.66 1.25 8.84
C SER A 601 23.58 0.07 8.50
N ALA A 602 23.35 -1.09 9.14
CA ALA A 602 24.09 -2.32 8.88
C ALA A 602 23.17 -3.55 9.00
N ALA A 603 23.37 -4.56 8.15
CA ALA A 603 22.54 -5.78 8.09
C ALA A 603 23.25 -6.93 7.38
N SER A 604 22.91 -8.18 7.71
CA SER A 604 23.23 -9.32 6.84
C SER A 604 22.13 -9.49 5.78
N ARG A 605 22.44 -9.99 4.57
CA ARG A 605 21.36 -10.43 3.66
C ARG A 605 20.63 -11.64 4.23
N SER A 606 21.28 -12.46 5.05
CA SER A 606 20.67 -13.64 5.65
C SER A 606 19.56 -13.32 6.65
N ASP A 607 19.59 -12.13 7.30
CA ASP A 607 18.48 -11.60 8.09
C ASP A 607 17.17 -11.58 7.27
N ALA A 608 17.28 -11.20 6.00
CA ALA A 608 16.17 -11.14 5.03
C ALA A 608 15.84 -12.50 4.35
N LEU A 609 16.70 -13.50 4.46
CA LEU A 609 16.53 -14.80 3.79
C LEU A 609 15.94 -15.88 4.71
N HIS A 610 16.30 -15.84 6.00
CA HIS A 610 15.99 -16.87 6.99
C HIS A 610 15.02 -16.40 8.08
N THR A 611 15.12 -15.13 8.52
CA THR A 611 14.31 -14.65 9.65
C THR A 611 12.97 -14.06 9.22
N PHE A 612 12.89 -13.34 8.09
CA PHE A 612 11.70 -12.60 7.68
C PHE A 612 11.23 -12.92 6.25
N ASN A 613 9.93 -13.15 6.05
CA ASN A 613 9.40 -13.67 4.77
C ASN A 613 9.48 -12.67 3.59
N LYS A 614 9.75 -11.37 3.82
CA LYS A 614 9.65 -10.34 2.77
C LYS A 614 10.33 -8.98 3.06
N LEU A 615 11.66 -8.93 3.22
CA LEU A 615 12.38 -7.66 3.07
C LEU A 615 12.47 -7.29 1.58
N GLU A 616 11.55 -6.44 1.11
CA GLU A 616 11.66 -5.79 -0.21
C GLU A 616 12.53 -4.53 -0.10
N THR A 617 13.74 -4.61 -0.64
CA THR A 617 14.82 -3.62 -0.45
C THR A 617 14.75 -2.40 -1.38
N ASP A 618 13.56 -2.02 -1.88
CA ASP A 618 13.42 -1.13 -3.04
C ASP A 618 12.29 -0.09 -2.96
N VAL A 619 12.55 1.04 -2.29
CA VAL A 619 12.22 2.39 -2.79
C VAL A 619 13.25 3.38 -2.22
N ASP A 620 13.28 4.62 -2.71
CA ASP A 620 14.13 5.69 -2.14
C ASP A 620 13.76 6.08 -0.69
N ASP A 621 12.55 5.71 -0.24
CA ASP A 621 12.16 5.55 1.17
C ASP A 621 11.77 4.09 1.44
N PHE A 622 12.54 3.40 2.29
CA PHE A 622 12.23 2.04 2.74
C PHE A 622 10.93 2.02 3.56
N GLN A 623 9.80 1.68 2.93
CA GLN A 623 8.55 1.39 3.64
C GLN A 623 8.52 -0.07 4.06
N TRP A 624 8.45 -0.33 5.36
CA TRP A 624 8.29 -1.67 5.92
C TRP A 624 6.98 -2.32 5.48
N VAL A 625 7.06 -3.22 4.49
CA VAL A 625 6.02 -4.21 4.20
C VAL A 625 5.90 -5.16 5.40
N ASN A 626 4.68 -5.65 5.71
CA ASN A 626 4.47 -6.59 6.83
C ASN A 626 5.35 -7.84 6.67
N VAL A 627 6.35 -7.96 7.53
CA VAL A 627 7.30 -9.07 7.62
C VAL A 627 6.91 -9.99 8.77
N SER A 628 6.07 -10.97 8.48
CA SER A 628 5.96 -12.16 9.33
C SER A 628 7.29 -12.92 9.33
N PRO A 629 7.66 -13.58 10.44
CA PRO A 629 8.72 -14.58 10.44
C PRO A 629 8.49 -15.70 9.40
N ILE A 630 9.56 -16.42 9.05
CA ILE A 630 9.47 -17.55 8.10
C ILE A 630 9.12 -18.86 8.82
N HIS A 631 9.71 -19.06 9.99
CA HIS A 631 9.48 -20.14 10.94
C HIS A 631 9.34 -19.52 12.34
N ASP A 632 9.36 -20.32 13.42
CA ASP A 632 9.42 -19.77 14.77
C ASP A 632 10.65 -18.85 14.94
N TRP A 633 10.45 -17.69 15.56
CA TRP A 633 11.51 -16.71 15.78
C TRP A 633 12.08 -16.89 17.20
N GLY A 634 12.71 -18.06 17.38
CA GLY A 634 13.28 -18.50 18.64
C GLY A 634 14.34 -17.54 19.19
N LEU A 635 14.62 -17.65 20.50
CA LEU A 635 15.52 -16.73 21.21
C LEU A 635 16.92 -16.64 20.57
N GLY A 636 17.43 -17.73 19.98
CA GLY A 636 18.72 -17.70 19.26
C GLY A 636 18.68 -16.88 17.97
N ALA A 637 17.67 -17.07 17.11
CA ALA A 637 17.46 -16.20 15.93
C ALA A 637 17.23 -14.72 16.32
N ARG A 638 16.57 -14.47 17.46
CA ARG A 638 16.43 -13.13 18.04
C ARG A 638 17.80 -12.56 18.49
N LYS A 639 18.61 -13.35 19.20
CA LYS A 639 19.98 -12.97 19.59
C LYS A 639 20.89 -12.73 18.37
N ARG A 640 20.77 -13.49 17.27
CA ARG A 640 21.59 -13.31 16.06
C ARG A 640 21.24 -12.08 15.23
N THR A 641 19.95 -11.76 15.03
CA THR A 641 19.58 -10.58 14.23
C THR A 641 19.57 -9.28 15.02
N LEU A 642 19.15 -9.32 16.28
CA LEU A 642 19.01 -8.14 17.14
C LEU A 642 20.10 -8.06 18.22
N GLY A 643 20.41 -9.18 18.88
CA GLY A 643 21.13 -9.21 20.16
C GLY A 643 22.47 -8.48 20.13
N SER A 644 23.36 -8.91 19.23
CA SER A 644 24.73 -8.41 19.09
C SER A 644 24.81 -6.92 18.76
N LEU A 645 25.66 -6.20 19.48
CA LEU A 645 26.02 -4.82 19.16
C LEU A 645 27.21 -4.79 18.18
N LEU A 646 27.25 -3.77 17.33
CA LEU A 646 28.36 -3.52 16.41
C LEU A 646 29.42 -2.66 17.09
N ASP A 647 30.65 -3.14 17.04
CA ASP A 647 31.85 -2.50 17.60
C ASP A 647 32.85 -2.08 16.52
N LEU A 648 33.57 -1.00 16.81
CA LEU A 648 34.73 -0.58 16.03
C LEU A 648 35.98 -1.29 16.53
N VAL A 649 36.55 -2.14 15.68
CA VAL A 649 37.80 -2.86 15.88
C VAL A 649 38.91 -2.34 14.99
N SER A 650 40.15 -2.54 15.42
CA SER A 650 41.39 -2.26 14.69
C SER A 650 42.09 -3.58 14.38
N HIS A 651 42.73 -3.67 13.21
CA HIS A 651 43.40 -4.89 12.75
C HIS A 651 44.57 -5.34 13.64
N ASP A 652 45.18 -4.42 14.38
CA ASP A 652 46.43 -4.64 15.14
C ASP A 652 46.26 -4.52 16.67
N ASN A 653 45.04 -4.65 17.21
CA ASN A 653 44.68 -4.36 18.63
C ASN A 653 44.98 -2.92 19.12
N ILE A 654 45.40 -2.02 18.25
CA ILE A 654 45.60 -0.59 18.54
C ILE A 654 44.23 0.08 18.80
N GLN A 655 44.15 0.98 19.79
CA GLN A 655 42.92 1.73 20.07
C GLN A 655 42.40 2.47 18.82
N VAL A 656 41.11 2.30 18.49
CA VAL A 656 40.51 2.96 17.31
C VAL A 656 40.43 4.47 17.51
N VAL A 657 41.28 5.21 16.80
CA VAL A 657 41.24 6.67 16.71
C VAL A 657 40.49 7.07 15.45
N LEU A 658 39.39 7.81 15.62
CA LEU A 658 38.62 8.37 14.51
C LEU A 658 38.94 9.86 14.28
N PRO A 659 38.86 10.36 13.03
CA PRO A 659 39.16 11.75 12.72
C PRO A 659 38.01 12.70 13.12
N ARG A 660 38.30 14.00 13.22
CA ARG A 660 37.25 15.02 13.34
C ARG A 660 36.64 15.31 11.95
N VAL A 661 35.33 15.27 11.87
CA VAL A 661 34.52 15.38 10.65
C VAL A 661 33.56 16.57 10.80
N PRO A 662 34.01 17.80 10.50
CA PRO A 662 33.22 19.02 10.70
C PRO A 662 32.08 19.19 9.67
N ALA A 663 32.02 18.38 8.62
CA ALA A 663 31.00 18.46 7.57
C ALA A 663 29.65 17.82 7.94
N VAL A 664 29.58 16.98 8.98
CA VAL A 664 28.33 16.31 9.40
C VAL A 664 27.56 17.22 10.36
N ALA A 665 26.47 17.81 9.86
CA ALA A 665 25.53 18.60 10.64
C ALA A 665 24.34 17.78 11.17
N ARG A 666 24.04 16.62 10.57
CA ARG A 666 23.03 15.68 11.08
C ARG A 666 23.54 14.25 11.03
N PHE A 667 23.45 13.52 12.15
CA PHE A 667 23.75 12.10 12.22
C PHE A 667 22.46 11.30 12.46
N ILE A 668 22.23 10.27 11.66
CA ILE A 668 21.08 9.38 11.74
C ILE A 668 21.61 7.95 11.72
N PHE A 669 21.30 7.17 12.75
CA PHE A 669 21.42 5.72 12.73
C PHE A 669 20.00 5.16 12.79
N THR A 670 19.56 4.53 11.70
CA THR A 670 18.12 4.27 11.47
C THR A 670 17.74 2.80 11.58
N ARG A 671 16.55 2.55 12.14
CA ARG A 671 15.92 1.25 12.35
C ARG A 671 15.55 0.47 11.09
N ARG A 672 16.09 0.83 9.93
CA ARG A 672 15.85 0.13 8.66
C ARG A 672 16.40 -1.30 8.67
N HIS A 673 17.30 -1.62 9.61
CA HIS A 673 17.87 -2.94 9.81
C HIS A 673 18.13 -3.19 11.31
N PHE A 674 18.34 -4.46 11.69
CA PHE A 674 18.14 -4.96 13.06
C PHE A 674 19.27 -4.68 14.07
N ARG A 675 20.40 -4.13 13.62
CA ARG A 675 21.61 -3.97 14.44
C ARG A 675 21.65 -2.66 15.21
N SER A 676 22.28 -2.69 16.39
CA SER A 676 22.53 -1.53 17.25
C SER A 676 24.05 -1.31 17.44
N LEU A 677 24.48 -0.11 17.79
CA LEU A 677 25.90 0.21 18.05
C LEU A 677 26.27 -0.06 19.52
N SER A 678 27.54 -0.39 19.76
CA SER A 678 28.10 -0.50 21.11
C SER A 678 28.22 0.85 21.84
N PRO A 679 28.34 0.88 23.18
CA PRO A 679 28.53 2.13 23.92
C PRO A 679 29.80 2.88 23.53
N GLU A 680 30.89 2.17 23.25
CA GLU A 680 32.16 2.75 22.85
C GLU A 680 32.10 3.26 21.41
N THR A 681 31.47 2.51 20.50
CA THR A 681 31.26 2.92 19.10
C THR A 681 30.40 4.18 19.02
N VAL A 682 29.33 4.26 19.81
CA VAL A 682 28.50 5.49 19.95
C VAL A 682 29.36 6.67 20.42
N ARG A 683 30.20 6.47 21.45
CA ARG A 683 31.08 7.52 22.00
C ARG A 683 32.09 8.01 20.97
N LEU A 684 32.77 7.09 20.27
CA LEU A 684 33.76 7.40 19.24
C LEU A 684 33.11 8.13 18.05
N VAL A 685 32.00 7.61 17.51
CA VAL A 685 31.33 8.17 16.33
C VAL A 685 30.75 9.56 16.62
N LEU A 686 30.10 9.79 17.78
CA LEU A 686 29.62 11.13 18.14
C LEU A 686 30.78 12.11 18.40
N GLY A 687 31.90 11.64 18.97
CA GLY A 687 33.13 12.42 19.14
C GLY A 687 33.73 12.93 17.82
N CYS A 688 33.43 12.28 16.70
CA CYS A 688 33.87 12.71 15.36
C CYS A 688 33.20 13.99 14.89
N PHE A 689 31.99 14.33 15.35
CA PHE A 689 31.14 15.35 14.71
C PHE A 689 31.04 16.65 15.54
N PRO A 690 32.04 17.55 15.51
CA PRO A 690 32.06 18.77 16.33
C PRO A 690 30.94 19.77 15.99
N ASN A 691 30.30 19.62 14.83
CA ASN A 691 29.29 20.53 14.27
C ASN A 691 27.90 19.87 14.13
N VAL A 692 27.66 18.69 14.71
CA VAL A 692 26.35 18.01 14.59
C VAL A 692 25.27 18.78 15.36
N GLU A 693 24.23 19.23 14.67
CA GLU A 693 23.07 19.92 15.23
C GLU A 693 21.95 18.94 15.61
N GLN A 694 21.78 17.87 14.83
CA GLN A 694 20.68 16.91 15.00
C GLN A 694 21.21 15.48 15.03
N VAL A 695 20.83 14.74 16.07
CA VAL A 695 21.10 13.30 16.22
C VAL A 695 19.77 12.55 16.20
N ALA A 696 19.71 11.47 15.42
CA ALA A 696 18.66 10.47 15.49
C ALA A 696 19.30 9.09 15.68
N TYR A 697 18.86 8.35 16.71
CA TYR A 697 19.35 7.01 17.02
C TYR A 697 18.13 6.10 17.27
N GLU A 698 17.95 5.11 16.39
CA GLU A 698 16.76 4.26 16.36
C GLU A 698 17.12 2.76 16.58
N PRO A 699 17.69 2.37 17.74
CA PRO A 699 18.05 0.98 18.03
C PRO A 699 16.81 0.10 18.20
N TYR A 700 16.97 -1.22 18.05
CA TYR A 700 15.95 -2.18 18.50
C TYR A 700 16.11 -2.53 19.98
N ALA A 701 15.00 -2.86 20.64
CA ALA A 701 14.99 -3.33 22.03
C ALA A 701 15.82 -4.61 22.25
N GLY A 702 16.13 -4.89 23.51
CA GLY A 702 16.81 -6.10 23.97
C GLY A 702 15.93 -7.33 23.82
N VAL A 703 16.54 -8.46 23.48
CA VAL A 703 15.85 -9.76 23.34
C VAL A 703 15.84 -10.56 24.65
N ASP A 704 16.63 -10.11 25.63
CA ASP A 704 16.71 -10.54 27.01
C ASP A 704 17.28 -9.36 27.86
N ALA A 705 17.39 -9.56 29.18
CA ALA A 705 17.86 -8.52 30.11
C ALA A 705 19.33 -8.10 29.91
N GLU A 706 20.19 -9.01 29.42
CA GLU A 706 21.60 -8.74 29.14
C GLU A 706 21.72 -7.87 27.87
N ALA A 707 21.05 -8.27 26.80
CA ALA A 707 20.98 -7.53 25.55
C ALA A 707 20.33 -6.14 25.74
N GLN A 708 19.36 -5.99 26.65
CA GLN A 708 18.81 -4.69 27.04
C GLN A 708 19.80 -3.85 27.83
N SER A 709 20.46 -4.41 28.85
CA SER A 709 21.48 -3.70 29.64
C SER A 709 22.59 -3.11 28.76
N ALA A 710 23.04 -3.86 27.75
CA ALA A 710 24.02 -3.39 26.76
C ALA A 710 23.50 -2.23 25.89
N ARG A 711 22.20 -2.21 25.54
CA ARG A 711 21.55 -1.09 24.82
C ARG A 711 21.36 0.13 25.70
N ASP A 712 20.95 -0.06 26.95
CA ASP A 712 20.86 1.01 27.94
C ASP A 712 22.22 1.68 28.14
N ALA A 713 23.31 0.91 28.18
CA ALA A 713 24.66 1.43 28.22
C ALA A 713 25.00 2.26 26.96
N ALA A 714 24.58 1.83 25.77
CA ALA A 714 24.78 2.56 24.52
C ALA A 714 23.93 3.84 24.45
N ASN A 715 22.67 3.79 24.88
CA ASN A 715 21.77 4.93 25.00
C ASN A 715 22.31 5.95 26.03
N ARG A 716 22.86 5.47 27.15
CA ARG A 716 23.53 6.28 28.19
C ARG A 716 24.81 6.93 27.65
N ALA A 717 25.61 6.20 26.87
CA ALA A 717 26.79 6.72 26.19
C ALA A 717 26.44 7.79 25.15
N LEU A 718 25.35 7.61 24.39
CA LEU A 718 24.83 8.60 23.44
C LEU A 718 24.46 9.90 24.16
N LEU A 719 23.64 9.80 25.22
CA LEU A 719 23.14 10.96 25.95
C LEU A 719 24.25 11.75 26.65
N LYS A 720 25.23 11.06 27.26
CA LYS A 720 26.41 11.70 27.85
C LYS A 720 27.38 12.24 26.78
N GLY A 721 27.49 11.56 25.63
CA GLY A 721 28.43 11.86 24.54
C GLY A 721 27.99 12.92 23.53
N LEU A 722 26.77 13.46 23.61
CA LEU A 722 26.27 14.50 22.69
C LEU A 722 27.24 15.71 22.59
N PRO A 723 27.75 16.04 21.38
CA PRO A 723 28.57 17.22 21.15
C PRO A 723 27.89 18.54 21.54
N LYS A 724 28.68 19.56 21.88
CA LYS A 724 28.17 20.88 22.33
C LYS A 724 27.34 21.62 21.27
N SER A 725 27.45 21.23 20.00
CA SER A 725 26.66 21.73 18.88
C SER A 725 25.24 21.16 18.82
N ALA A 726 24.97 20.03 19.48
CA ALA A 726 23.72 19.30 19.33
C ALA A 726 22.54 20.08 19.94
N ARG A 727 21.49 20.28 19.13
CA ARG A 727 20.24 21.00 19.45
C ARG A 727 19.03 20.09 19.42
N THR A 728 19.03 19.05 18.59
CA THR A 728 17.93 18.09 18.50
C THR A 728 18.42 16.67 18.74
N LEU A 729 17.78 15.95 19.66
CA LEU A 729 17.91 14.49 19.77
C LEU A 729 16.55 13.81 19.53
N SER A 730 16.57 12.78 18.69
CA SER A 730 15.51 11.77 18.59
C SER A 730 16.10 10.40 18.95
N LEU A 731 15.74 9.86 20.10
CA LEU A 731 16.17 8.56 20.59
C LEU A 731 14.95 7.63 20.64
N TRP A 732 14.94 6.57 19.84
CA TRP A 732 13.77 5.70 19.66
C TRP A 732 14.14 4.22 19.77
N GLU A 733 13.75 3.56 20.85
CA GLU A 733 13.88 2.11 20.93
C GLU A 733 12.72 1.41 20.22
N CYS A 734 13.05 0.50 19.30
CA CYS A 734 12.09 -0.10 18.40
C CYS A 734 11.49 -1.38 19.00
N VAL A 735 10.27 -1.25 19.52
CA VAL A 735 9.43 -2.32 20.06
C VAL A 735 8.29 -2.57 19.05
N ARG A 736 8.12 -3.80 18.53
CA ARG A 736 7.17 -4.03 17.43
C ARG A 736 6.53 -5.42 17.38
N LEU A 737 5.21 -5.44 17.61
CA LEU A 737 4.15 -6.37 17.15
C LEU A 737 4.33 -7.91 17.23
N TYR A 738 5.43 -8.50 16.79
CA TYR A 738 5.54 -9.96 16.61
C TYR A 738 6.09 -10.69 17.84
N LEU A 739 6.75 -9.99 18.76
CA LEU A 739 7.32 -10.59 19.97
C LEU A 739 6.23 -10.96 21.01
N ASN A 740 5.09 -10.26 21.03
CA ASN A 740 4.02 -10.40 22.05
C ASN A 740 4.48 -10.28 23.52
N GLU A 741 5.72 -9.84 23.75
CA GLU A 741 6.39 -9.66 25.03
C GLU A 741 6.47 -8.15 25.33
N GLU A 742 6.23 -7.76 26.58
CA GLU A 742 6.54 -6.40 27.06
C GLU A 742 8.07 -6.18 26.99
N PRO A 743 8.55 -4.96 26.65
CA PRO A 743 9.98 -4.67 26.69
C PRO A 743 10.52 -4.86 28.11
N ILE A 744 11.73 -5.42 28.23
CA ILE A 744 12.33 -5.81 29.52
C ILE A 744 12.88 -4.56 30.23
N LYS A 745 11.98 -3.76 30.81
CA LYS A 745 12.30 -2.48 31.45
C LYS A 745 12.74 -2.66 32.91
N ASN A 746 14.04 -2.63 33.13
CA ASN A 746 14.62 -2.35 34.44
C ASN A 746 14.75 -0.83 34.64
N ILE A 747 14.48 -0.31 35.84
CA ILE A 747 14.57 1.13 36.11
C ILE A 747 16.05 1.56 36.11
N ASN A 748 16.47 2.24 35.04
CA ASN A 748 17.86 2.62 34.82
C ASN A 748 18.09 4.09 35.21
N HIS A 749 18.22 4.37 36.52
CA HIS A 749 18.34 5.75 37.03
C HIS A 749 19.47 6.57 36.38
N ASP A 750 20.60 5.94 36.06
CA ASP A 750 21.72 6.58 35.34
C ASP A 750 21.37 7.02 33.91
N LEU A 751 20.54 6.24 33.22
CA LEU A 751 20.06 6.52 31.86
C LEU A 751 19.03 7.66 31.89
N VAL A 752 18.12 7.64 32.87
CA VAL A 752 17.17 8.73 33.14
C VAL A 752 17.92 10.03 33.48
N LEU A 753 18.91 9.97 34.37
CA LEU A 753 19.75 11.12 34.73
C LEU A 753 20.57 11.62 33.54
N ALA A 754 21.06 10.74 32.65
CA ALA A 754 21.72 11.14 31.41
C ALA A 754 20.75 11.84 30.44
N ALA A 755 19.50 11.37 30.32
CA ALA A 755 18.48 11.99 29.48
C ALA A 755 18.09 13.39 29.99
N VAL A 756 17.90 13.52 31.30
CA VAL A 756 17.62 14.81 31.95
C VAL A 756 18.80 15.76 31.77
N ASN A 757 20.03 15.36 32.09
CA ASN A 757 21.22 16.21 31.90
C ASN A 757 21.45 16.62 30.44
N ALA A 758 21.15 15.75 29.47
CA ALA A 758 21.18 16.12 28.05
C ALA A 758 20.13 17.18 27.71
N SER A 759 18.90 17.03 28.22
CA SER A 759 17.75 17.87 27.89
C SER A 759 17.90 19.35 28.26
N HIS A 760 18.68 19.70 29.30
CA HIS A 760 18.96 21.11 29.65
C HIS A 760 19.72 21.89 28.56
N ARG A 761 20.43 21.19 27.66
CA ARG A 761 21.25 21.80 26.59
C ARG A 761 20.53 21.83 25.24
N LEU A 762 19.55 20.96 25.05
CA LEU A 762 18.84 20.73 23.80
C LEU A 762 17.67 21.70 23.60
N ASP A 763 17.38 21.98 22.33
CA ASP A 763 16.23 22.76 21.89
C ASP A 763 15.03 21.83 21.63
N SER A 764 15.30 20.56 21.28
CA SER A 764 14.30 19.50 21.13
C SER A 764 14.84 18.13 21.57
N LEU A 765 14.04 17.42 22.36
CA LEU A 765 14.30 16.05 22.80
C LEU A 765 13.06 15.16 22.58
N CYS A 766 13.23 14.08 21.84
CA CYS A 766 12.31 12.95 21.84
C CYS A 766 13.04 11.72 22.39
N VAL A 767 12.47 11.07 23.42
CA VAL A 767 12.94 9.77 23.94
C VAL A 767 11.75 8.82 24.00
N THR A 768 11.77 7.81 23.14
CA THR A 768 10.67 6.86 22.98
C THR A 768 11.08 5.44 23.37
N PHE A 769 10.25 4.83 24.21
CA PHE A 769 10.35 3.51 24.83
C PHE A 769 11.58 3.24 25.72
N VAL A 770 12.73 3.89 25.48
CA VAL A 770 13.99 3.80 26.27
C VAL A 770 13.83 4.11 27.77
N LEU A 771 12.86 4.95 28.16
CA LEU A 771 12.60 5.27 29.57
C LEU A 771 11.13 5.59 29.82
N GLU A 772 10.73 5.58 31.10
CA GLU A 772 9.42 6.03 31.56
C GLU A 772 9.45 7.52 31.88
N ALA A 773 8.51 8.30 31.33
CA ALA A 773 8.43 9.73 31.58
C ALA A 773 8.22 10.07 33.07
N HIS A 774 7.62 9.17 33.85
CA HIS A 774 7.51 9.34 35.30
C HIS A 774 8.88 9.52 35.96
N ASP A 775 9.85 8.66 35.64
CA ASP A 775 11.20 8.74 36.23
C ASP A 775 11.95 10.00 35.76
N PHE A 776 11.78 10.37 34.48
CA PHE A 776 12.35 11.60 33.92
C PHE A 776 11.87 12.85 34.69
N PHE A 777 10.58 12.92 35.04
CA PHE A 777 10.04 14.03 35.80
C PHE A 777 10.29 13.94 37.31
N ASN A 778 10.51 12.75 37.88
CA ASN A 778 10.70 12.57 39.33
C ASN A 778 12.16 12.42 39.78
N VAL A 779 13.14 12.47 38.85
CA VAL A 779 14.55 12.47 39.24
C VAL A 779 14.88 13.67 40.14
N LYS A 780 15.64 13.42 41.22
CA LYS A 780 16.10 14.47 42.13
C LYS A 780 17.21 15.27 41.44
N LEU A 781 16.85 16.46 40.95
CA LEU A 781 17.79 17.43 40.38
C LEU A 781 18.69 17.99 41.52
N PRO A 782 19.99 18.26 41.26
CA PRO A 782 20.80 19.10 42.14
C PRO A 782 20.14 20.47 42.33
N THR A 783 20.20 21.02 43.55
CA THR A 783 19.58 22.33 43.89
C THR A 783 20.09 23.50 43.05
N ASN A 784 21.30 23.39 42.50
CA ASN A 784 21.94 24.42 41.68
C ASN A 784 21.71 24.24 40.16
N LEU A 785 20.84 23.31 39.74
CA LEU A 785 20.63 23.02 38.32
C LEU A 785 19.74 24.09 37.66
N ALA A 786 20.24 24.75 36.62
CA ALA A 786 19.52 25.84 35.95
C ALA A 786 18.26 25.35 35.20
N PRO A 787 17.19 26.16 35.10
CA PRO A 787 16.01 25.86 34.29
C PRO A 787 16.35 25.49 32.84
N TRP A 788 15.43 24.81 32.15
CA TRP A 788 15.54 24.42 30.75
C TRP A 788 15.38 25.64 29.83
N ARG A 789 16.43 26.46 29.72
CA ARG A 789 16.42 27.73 28.98
C ARG A 789 16.18 27.59 27.46
N ASN A 790 16.48 26.43 26.87
CA ASN A 790 16.43 26.23 25.42
C ASN A 790 15.29 25.30 24.96
N LEU A 791 14.74 24.46 25.84
CA LEU A 791 13.95 23.29 25.42
C LEU A 791 12.55 23.69 24.92
N HIS A 792 12.40 23.78 23.59
CA HIS A 792 11.17 24.11 22.89
C HIS A 792 10.23 22.91 22.70
N THR A 793 10.76 21.69 22.62
CA THR A 793 9.94 20.49 22.37
C THR A 793 10.45 19.27 23.12
N LEU A 794 9.59 18.70 23.97
CA LEU A 794 9.84 17.46 24.70
C LEU A 794 8.78 16.40 24.32
N SER A 795 9.22 15.19 23.97
CA SER A 795 8.33 14.07 23.63
C SER A 795 8.81 12.79 24.32
N LEU A 796 7.99 12.20 25.20
CA LEU A 796 8.35 11.04 26.04
C LEU A 796 7.23 9.98 26.07
N THR A 797 7.61 8.72 26.32
CA THR A 797 6.68 7.61 26.57
C THR A 797 6.46 7.33 28.06
N SER A 798 5.28 6.87 28.45
CA SER A 798 5.04 6.34 29.81
C SER A 798 3.91 5.31 29.83
N SER A 799 4.21 4.09 30.27
CA SER A 799 3.26 2.99 30.49
C SER A 799 2.04 3.35 31.36
N TRP A 800 2.21 4.32 32.26
CA TRP A 800 1.16 4.81 33.16
C TRP A 800 0.08 5.66 32.45
N LEU A 801 0.25 5.97 31.16
CA LEU A 801 -0.72 6.72 30.36
C LEU A 801 -1.81 5.79 29.81
N THR A 802 -2.72 5.38 30.70
CA THR A 802 -3.89 4.55 30.38
C THR A 802 -5.18 5.23 30.87
N THR A 803 -6.31 4.89 30.24
CA THR A 803 -7.65 5.26 30.73
C THR A 803 -8.19 4.25 31.76
N GLU A 804 -7.48 3.16 32.02
CA GLU A 804 -7.87 2.11 32.97
C GLU A 804 -7.50 2.47 34.42
N ASP A 805 -6.36 3.15 34.61
CA ASP A 805 -5.89 3.66 35.90
C ASP A 805 -5.69 5.19 35.80
N SER A 806 -6.66 5.93 36.33
CA SER A 806 -6.61 7.38 36.36
C SER A 806 -5.63 7.93 37.41
N ALA A 807 -5.25 7.16 38.42
CA ALA A 807 -4.35 7.62 39.48
C ALA A 807 -2.90 7.67 38.99
N LEU A 808 -2.40 6.60 38.37
CA LEU A 808 -1.05 6.58 37.78
C LEU A 808 -0.94 7.58 36.62
N MET A 809 -1.97 7.67 35.76
CA MET A 809 -2.05 8.65 34.68
C MET A 809 -1.96 10.10 35.22
N ASN A 810 -2.78 10.45 36.23
CA ASN A 810 -2.75 11.81 36.78
C ASN A 810 -1.41 12.10 37.51
N ARG A 811 -0.77 11.12 38.16
CA ARG A 811 0.57 11.29 38.78
C ARG A 811 1.64 11.70 37.76
N VAL A 812 1.73 11.00 36.60
CA VAL A 812 2.73 11.34 35.58
C VAL A 812 2.41 12.67 34.89
N LEU A 813 1.13 12.97 34.64
CA LEU A 813 0.72 14.26 34.04
C LEU A 813 0.88 15.45 35.01
N PHE A 814 0.78 15.24 36.32
CA PHE A 814 1.06 16.25 37.33
C PHE A 814 2.55 16.58 37.41
N ALA A 815 3.40 15.58 37.61
CA ALA A 815 4.86 15.75 37.68
C ALA A 815 5.43 16.37 36.39
N ALA A 816 4.85 16.04 35.23
CA ALA A 816 5.17 16.71 33.97
C ALA A 816 4.84 18.22 33.99
N GLY A 817 3.67 18.60 34.51
CA GLY A 817 3.25 19.99 34.65
C GLY A 817 4.08 20.78 35.66
N GLU A 818 4.55 20.15 36.73
CA GLU A 818 5.51 20.75 37.67
C GLU A 818 6.87 21.02 37.00
N LYS A 819 7.44 20.03 36.29
CA LYS A 819 8.72 20.22 35.60
C LYS A 819 8.62 21.15 34.39
N ALA A 820 7.50 21.17 33.69
CA ALA A 820 7.27 22.07 32.55
C ALA A 820 7.31 23.56 32.93
N GLN A 821 6.97 23.93 34.17
CA GLN A 821 7.14 25.31 34.68
C GLN A 821 8.62 25.74 34.73
N LEU A 822 9.56 24.78 34.80
CA LEU A 822 11.00 25.02 34.71
C LEU A 822 11.50 25.04 33.25
N MET A 823 10.61 25.00 32.26
CA MET A 823 10.89 25.00 30.82
C MET A 823 10.29 26.26 30.14
N PRO A 824 10.80 27.47 30.44
CA PRO A 824 10.18 28.76 30.06
C PRO A 824 10.21 29.07 28.55
N GLN A 825 10.80 28.19 27.73
CA GLN A 825 10.78 28.27 26.27
C GLN A 825 10.02 27.12 25.61
N SER A 826 9.35 26.26 26.39
CA SER A 826 8.61 25.11 25.87
C SER A 826 7.41 25.55 25.03
N ARG A 827 7.29 24.98 23.83
CA ARG A 827 6.23 25.26 22.87
C ARG A 827 5.33 24.06 22.62
N ILE A 828 5.89 22.86 22.69
CA ILE A 828 5.17 21.59 22.53
C ILE A 828 5.68 20.61 23.59
N MET A 829 4.77 19.95 24.31
CA MET A 829 5.10 18.77 25.10
C MET A 829 4.15 17.62 24.78
N GLU A 830 4.69 16.46 24.45
CA GLU A 830 3.95 15.26 24.06
C GLU A 830 4.28 14.10 25.02
N LEU A 831 3.25 13.55 25.66
CA LEU A 831 3.39 12.38 26.54
C LEU A 831 2.41 11.31 26.07
N TRP A 832 2.91 10.13 25.71
CA TRP A 832 2.09 9.14 25.02
C TRP A 832 2.45 7.68 25.33
N HIS A 833 1.54 6.77 24.98
CA HIS A 833 1.74 5.33 25.09
C HIS A 833 0.80 4.55 24.18
N HIS A 834 1.15 3.28 23.91
CA HIS A 834 0.24 2.30 23.32
C HIS A 834 0.31 0.97 24.09
N LYS A 835 -0.84 0.40 24.45
CA LYS A 835 -0.96 -0.89 25.14
C LYS A 835 -1.51 -1.95 24.18
N TRP A 836 -0.83 -3.08 24.02
CA TRP A 836 -1.22 -4.16 23.10
C TRP A 836 -1.81 -5.35 23.88
N GLY A 837 -3.14 -5.45 23.93
CA GLY A 837 -3.83 -6.48 24.72
C GLY A 837 -3.92 -7.83 24.00
N ARG A 838 -3.48 -8.92 24.67
CA ARG A 838 -3.60 -10.30 24.13
C ARG A 838 -5.03 -10.83 24.00
N SER A 839 -6.02 -10.22 24.69
CA SER A 839 -7.38 -10.79 24.82
C SER A 839 -8.53 -9.79 24.67
N ALA A 840 -8.27 -8.56 24.23
CA ALA A 840 -9.31 -7.57 23.93
C ALA A 840 -8.94 -6.78 22.67
N GLY A 841 -9.82 -6.77 21.67
CA GLY A 841 -9.58 -6.14 20.38
C GLY A 841 -9.65 -4.61 20.42
N THR A 842 -8.78 -3.94 21.19
CA THR A 842 -8.53 -2.49 21.13
C THR A 842 -7.15 -2.14 21.72
N PRO A 843 -6.10 -1.90 20.91
CA PRO A 843 -4.99 -1.03 21.27
C PRO A 843 -5.45 0.24 21.97
N GLY A 844 -5.15 0.33 23.27
CA GLY A 844 -5.28 1.55 24.04
C GLY A 844 -4.15 2.48 23.66
N CYS A 845 -4.44 3.50 22.85
CA CYS A 845 -3.51 4.60 22.59
C CYS A 845 -3.88 5.79 23.48
N PHE A 846 -2.88 6.44 24.06
CA PHE A 846 -3.04 7.67 24.83
C PHE A 846 -2.00 8.69 24.35
N LEU A 847 -2.42 9.93 24.11
CA LEU A 847 -1.54 11.07 23.84
C LEU A 847 -2.06 12.30 24.59
N PHE A 848 -1.27 12.80 25.52
CA PHE A 848 -1.38 14.15 26.05
C PHE A 848 -0.46 15.08 25.24
N ARG A 849 -1.01 16.18 24.74
CA ARG A 849 -0.29 17.18 23.94
C ARG A 849 -0.55 18.58 24.52
N TYR A 850 0.47 19.20 25.10
CA TYR A 850 0.48 20.63 25.40
C TYR A 850 1.05 21.41 24.21
N GLU A 851 0.40 22.51 23.85
CA GLU A 851 0.85 23.51 22.87
C GLU A 851 0.77 24.91 23.48
N ALA A 852 1.88 25.63 23.51
CA ALA A 852 1.89 27.06 23.81
C ALA A 852 1.38 27.85 22.59
N GLY A 853 0.68 28.96 22.83
CA GLY A 853 0.16 29.84 21.79
C GLY A 853 -0.02 31.26 22.29
N ASP A 854 0.01 32.22 21.36
CA ASP A 854 0.08 33.66 21.66
C ASP A 854 -1.22 34.15 22.34
N GLY A 855 -1.24 34.16 23.68
CA GLY A 855 -2.39 34.58 24.50
C GLY A 855 -3.46 33.50 24.74
N LEU A 856 -3.24 32.28 24.27
CA LEU A 856 -4.02 31.07 24.57
C LEU A 856 -3.17 29.81 24.32
N ALA A 857 -2.86 29.07 25.38
CA ALA A 857 -2.29 27.72 25.27
C ALA A 857 -3.40 26.66 25.18
N ARG A 858 -3.06 25.44 24.76
CA ARG A 858 -3.97 24.29 24.67
C ARG A 858 -3.34 23.02 25.22
N VAL A 859 -4.12 22.27 26.02
CA VAL A 859 -3.89 20.84 26.29
C VAL A 859 -4.92 20.04 25.51
N THR A 860 -4.47 19.12 24.67
CA THR A 860 -5.32 18.12 24.00
C THR A 860 -4.97 16.73 24.48
N VAL A 861 -5.96 15.97 24.96
CA VAL A 861 -5.83 14.55 25.30
C VAL A 861 -6.57 13.73 24.26
N TYR A 862 -5.87 12.81 23.61
CA TYR A 862 -6.44 11.80 22.71
C TYR A 862 -6.41 10.44 23.41
N CYS A 863 -7.57 9.85 23.65
CA CYS A 863 -7.69 8.57 24.36
C CYS A 863 -8.97 7.82 23.95
N LYS A 864 -9.15 6.58 24.40
CA LYS A 864 -10.46 5.91 24.33
C LYS A 864 -11.43 6.70 25.22
N LYS A 865 -12.47 7.29 24.64
CA LYS A 865 -13.38 8.18 25.38
C LYS A 865 -14.31 7.36 26.27
N LEU A 866 -14.02 7.31 27.57
CA LEU A 866 -14.92 6.78 28.60
C LEU A 866 -15.91 7.88 29.04
N PRO A 867 -17.12 7.55 29.53
CA PRO A 867 -18.14 8.55 29.91
C PRO A 867 -17.64 9.57 30.93
N ASP A 868 -16.98 9.09 31.98
CA ASP A 868 -16.56 9.88 33.14
C ASP A 868 -15.09 10.33 33.09
N PHE A 869 -14.42 10.19 31.94
CA PHE A 869 -12.99 10.52 31.84
C PHE A 869 -12.76 12.03 32.02
N SER A 870 -12.00 12.40 33.05
CA SER A 870 -11.46 13.74 33.20
C SER A 870 -10.10 13.74 33.91
N LEU A 871 -9.26 14.74 33.59
CA LEU A 871 -8.02 14.98 34.31
C LEU A 871 -8.31 15.52 35.73
N ALA A 872 -7.48 15.16 36.70
CA ALA A 872 -7.57 15.66 38.07
C ALA A 872 -7.41 17.19 38.14
N LYS A 873 -7.89 17.81 39.23
CA LYS A 873 -7.88 19.27 39.40
C LYS A 873 -6.45 19.80 39.44
N GLU A 874 -5.59 19.09 40.14
CA GLU A 874 -4.18 19.37 40.40
C GLU A 874 -3.39 19.34 39.09
N VAL A 875 -3.67 18.39 38.20
CA VAL A 875 -3.12 18.33 36.84
C VAL A 875 -3.56 19.56 36.04
N LYS A 876 -4.86 19.90 36.08
CA LYS A 876 -5.38 21.10 35.37
C LYS A 876 -4.74 22.39 35.90
N GLU A 877 -4.42 22.47 37.18
CA GLU A 877 -3.80 23.64 37.82
C GLU A 877 -2.30 23.74 37.53
N ALA A 878 -1.56 22.63 37.61
CA ALA A 878 -0.15 22.58 37.22
C ALA A 878 0.06 23.04 35.76
N TRP A 879 -0.76 22.55 34.82
CA TRP A 879 -0.67 22.95 33.42
C TRP A 879 -1.17 24.38 33.14
N LYS A 880 -2.10 24.93 33.94
CA LYS A 880 -2.43 26.37 33.90
C LYS A 880 -1.24 27.24 34.30
N ALA A 881 -0.45 26.82 35.29
CA ALA A 881 0.77 27.52 35.70
C ALA A 881 1.81 27.52 34.56
N VAL A 882 2.01 26.39 33.87
CA VAL A 882 2.86 26.31 32.65
C VAL A 882 2.40 27.30 31.57
N ALA A 883 1.07 27.45 31.38
CA ALA A 883 0.51 28.34 30.37
C ALA A 883 0.64 29.84 30.68
N GLY A 884 0.91 30.24 31.93
CA GLY A 884 1.05 31.64 32.35
C GLY A 884 -0.16 32.54 32.06
N GLY A 885 -1.33 31.97 31.77
CA GLY A 885 -2.47 32.69 31.20
C GLY A 885 -3.66 31.78 30.87
N ARG A 886 -4.36 32.07 29.77
CA ARG A 886 -5.51 31.25 29.35
C ARG A 886 -5.05 29.90 28.79
N LEU A 887 -5.69 28.84 29.27
CA LEU A 887 -5.46 27.46 28.84
C LEU A 887 -6.77 26.77 28.48
N GLU A 888 -6.89 26.32 27.23
CA GLU A 888 -7.96 25.44 26.75
C GLU A 888 -7.63 23.96 27.07
N PHE A 889 -8.60 23.20 27.59
CA PHE A 889 -8.48 21.74 27.77
C PHE A 889 -9.47 21.01 26.86
N CYS A 890 -8.96 20.19 25.95
CA CYS A 890 -9.76 19.37 25.04
C CYS A 890 -9.51 17.88 25.32
N VAL A 891 -10.58 17.10 25.49
CA VAL A 891 -10.52 15.63 25.40
C VAL A 891 -11.16 15.20 24.09
N MET A 892 -10.44 14.39 23.31
CA MET A 892 -10.85 13.86 22.02
C MET A 892 -10.76 12.33 22.01
N GLY A 893 -11.73 11.68 21.39
CA GLY A 893 -11.61 10.26 21.10
C GLY A 893 -10.59 9.99 19.99
N LEU A 894 -10.01 8.79 19.99
CA LEU A 894 -8.97 8.37 19.04
C LEU A 894 -9.44 8.43 17.58
N GLU A 895 -10.73 8.27 17.32
CA GLU A 895 -11.34 8.48 16.01
C GLU A 895 -11.07 9.89 15.44
N ARG A 896 -11.01 10.94 16.27
CA ARG A 896 -10.61 12.29 15.83
C ARG A 896 -9.10 12.44 15.64
N PHE A 897 -8.29 11.71 16.42
CA PHE A 897 -6.84 11.63 16.23
C PHE A 897 -6.50 11.04 14.85
N TYR A 898 -7.17 9.94 14.48
CA TYR A 898 -7.00 9.30 13.17
C TYR A 898 -7.67 10.07 12.02
N ALA A 899 -8.68 10.91 12.26
CA ALA A 899 -9.30 11.75 11.23
C ALA A 899 -8.44 12.98 10.86
N GLY A 900 -7.90 13.70 11.85
CA GLY A 900 -7.10 14.91 11.62
C GLY A 900 -5.79 14.67 10.85
N TYR A 901 -5.28 13.44 10.92
CA TYR A 901 -4.12 12.90 10.21
C TYR A 901 -4.08 13.18 8.70
N PHE A 902 -5.24 13.32 8.03
CA PHE A 902 -5.31 13.56 6.59
C PHE A 902 -5.31 15.03 6.16
N GLN A 903 -5.46 16.00 7.09
CA GLN A 903 -5.66 17.41 6.73
C GLN A 903 -4.49 18.35 7.08
N TYR A 904 -3.61 18.00 8.02
CA TYR A 904 -2.58 18.93 8.53
C TYR A 904 -1.14 18.38 8.43
N PRO A 905 -0.37 18.73 7.38
CA PRO A 905 1.03 18.30 7.21
C PRO A 905 2.03 18.84 8.25
N LYS A 906 1.59 19.67 9.20
CA LYS A 906 2.45 20.33 10.20
C LYS A 906 2.57 19.59 11.53
N ILE A 907 1.80 18.52 11.76
CA ILE A 907 1.88 17.73 13.00
C ILE A 907 3.07 16.77 12.90
N GLY A 908 4.25 17.26 13.31
CA GLY A 908 5.55 16.68 12.97
C GLY A 908 5.93 15.40 13.72
N ARG A 909 6.78 14.59 13.06
CA ARG A 909 7.46 13.35 13.51
C ARG A 909 6.58 12.28 14.16
N LEU A 910 5.94 12.51 15.31
CA LEU A 910 5.25 11.51 16.12
C LEU A 910 4.23 10.68 15.31
N LEU A 911 3.37 11.35 14.54
CA LEU A 911 2.38 10.68 13.68
C LEU A 911 3.01 9.85 12.55
N GLY A 912 4.16 10.29 12.03
CA GLY A 912 4.92 9.57 11.01
C GLY A 912 5.50 8.26 11.52
N VAL A 913 5.77 8.16 12.82
CA VAL A 913 6.30 6.95 13.47
C VAL A 913 5.18 6.05 14.02
N LEU A 914 4.14 6.62 14.65
CA LEU A 914 2.93 5.87 15.02
C LEU A 914 2.32 5.14 13.83
N ARG A 915 2.30 5.76 12.64
CA ARG A 915 1.91 5.08 11.39
C ARG A 915 2.73 3.81 11.11
N GLN A 916 4.02 3.82 11.40
CA GLN A 916 4.89 2.68 11.15
C GLN A 916 4.69 1.59 12.20
N ASP A 917 4.60 1.92 13.49
CA ASP A 917 4.59 0.91 14.55
C ASP A 917 3.19 0.34 14.85
N LEU A 918 2.11 1.10 14.56
CA LEU A 918 0.73 0.59 14.55
C LEU A 918 0.39 -0.29 13.32
N GLY A 919 1.37 -0.63 12.47
CA GLY A 919 1.13 -1.40 11.23
C GLY A 919 0.27 -0.66 10.19
N GLY A 920 0.24 0.69 10.26
CA GLY A 920 -0.74 1.58 9.63
C GLY A 920 -0.61 1.78 8.11
N GLY A 921 -0.72 0.69 7.34
CA GLY A 921 -1.29 0.79 5.99
C GLY A 921 -2.79 1.16 6.08
N PRO A 922 -3.38 1.80 5.06
CA PRO A 922 -4.77 2.29 5.11
C PRO A 922 -5.85 1.19 5.25
N TYR A 923 -5.45 -0.08 5.24
CA TYR A 923 -6.31 -1.24 5.50
C TYR A 923 -6.31 -1.70 6.97
N GLY A 924 -5.25 -1.40 7.73
CA GLY A 924 -5.15 -1.77 9.15
C GLY A 924 -6.14 -1.02 10.05
N LEU A 925 -6.70 0.08 9.57
CA LEU A 925 -7.75 0.82 10.27
C LEU A 925 -9.17 0.22 10.10
N ARG A 926 -9.38 -0.76 9.20
CA ARG A 926 -10.72 -1.36 8.96
C ARG A 926 -11.15 -2.44 9.95
N THR A 927 -10.26 -2.91 10.82
CA THR A 927 -10.64 -3.78 11.96
C THR A 927 -11.14 -2.98 13.16
N TRP A 928 -11.15 -1.66 13.08
CA TRP A 928 -11.70 -0.76 14.09
C TRP A 928 -13.16 -0.51 13.75
N GLY A 929 -14.05 -1.23 14.44
CA GLY A 929 -15.50 -1.05 14.35
C GLY A 929 -15.94 0.28 14.95
N VAL A 930 -15.64 1.37 14.24
CA VAL A 930 -16.14 2.72 14.50
C VAL A 930 -17.09 3.06 13.35
N ASP A 931 -18.38 2.89 13.59
CA ASP A 931 -19.40 3.42 12.69
C ASP A 931 -19.33 4.96 12.68
N MET A 932 -19.46 5.55 11.49
CA MET A 932 -19.55 7.00 11.22
C MET A 932 -20.55 7.25 10.10
#